data_AF-A0A8C0V9Z5-F1
#
_entry.id   AF-A0A8C0V9Z5-F1
#
_cell.length_a   1.000
_cell.length_b   1.000
_cell.length_c   1.000
_cell.angle_alpha   90.00
_cell.angle_beta   90.00
_cell.angle_gamma   90.00
#
_symmetry.space_group_name_H-M   'P 1'
#
loop_
_entity.id
_entity.type
_entity.pdbx_description
1 polymer ?
#
loop_
_entity_poly.entity_id
_entity_poly.type
_entity_poly.pdbx_seq_one_letter_code
_entity_poly.pdbx_strand_id
1 'polypeptide(L)'
;MVGLKIWSVLLVILYHFCQSCIPCGISTHVEIAHRALEFFIKHEGSVNYRQLLLSHQDAFQAGSIYPDAFYPPICKHGMFHDVSEDTHWSPFLKASIDYIRRNYPQPWEETTEKLVAFLFGIASHMVADVSWHSLGIDQGFLKAMGEIDFHGSYSEAHSVGDFGGDVVSQFELDFSYLASRWYVPVKDLAAIYKEFYGKEIITESTITECTYLLFLELHGERLLVGKLFPTFASKSSFLVEKFNEYFLGGVDDMAFWSNNIFELTSHMLENGTSDCYLPENPLFINCTKDNKESHIRNKQSKHGHHKNTTSLLTETLEKNINYTERGVQFNLQPWATKSLRLINHAFKTNVWRALEATHQKSSKHISKPVASYFLTSPYARLGWALISADINQDGYEDLVAGAPGYSTMGHIQIGRVYVVYGNQSGLPPEDMDLDRKADQVLQGHQPSGRFGSALAVLDFNEDGVPDLAIGAPSVGSQFLTYKGAVYVYFGTAGRGLAPQPNITITCQYSYCNLGWSLLAADVDGNGNADLVVGSPYAPGGGKQRGFVVAFYSHFNRSDQGLLSVQDANWMVEGEENYAWFGFSLASCQLDDVKLLLIGSPTWKTCSSCNPLLLDVRQSVGKVYGYNPPSTERWFEITGDKDMGRMGLSLASGVLSVDGNTRKVLVVGAPTADSLSRILFMSSVLHQAGLALVYDLSNSTKPSLLSTFSGDRRFSRFGGDIYLSDLDSDGLDEMIVASPLRTNSITSILSGGAAGRVYIFNGRQASSGNVTGHCTSWTSPCPEAWAQYVLISPEELSRFGSSVTTVKSERKVTCAFVCLCVHTYIDEPLFQAD
;
A
#
# COMPACT_ATOMS: atom_id res chain seq x y z
N MET A 1 17.24 -31.49 26.58
CA MET A 1 17.16 -32.07 25.22
C MET A 1 16.25 -31.29 24.28
N VAL A 2 15.04 -30.88 24.66
CA VAL A 2 14.14 -30.06 23.80
C VAL A 2 14.76 -28.69 23.41
N GLY A 3 15.43 -28.01 24.35
CA GLY A 3 16.12 -26.74 24.06
C GLY A 3 17.30 -26.84 23.09
N LEU A 4 17.98 -27.99 23.01
CA LEU A 4 19.09 -28.21 22.07
C LEU A 4 18.60 -28.48 20.63
N LYS A 5 17.46 -29.18 20.48
CA LYS A 5 16.82 -29.42 19.17
C LYS A 5 16.22 -28.13 18.59
N ILE A 6 15.65 -27.27 19.44
CA ILE A 6 15.18 -25.93 19.08
C ILE A 6 16.34 -25.09 18.56
N TRP A 7 17.47 -25.09 19.26
CA TRP A 7 18.67 -24.32 18.87
C TRP A 7 19.31 -24.79 17.56
N SER A 8 19.26 -26.09 17.25
CA SER A 8 19.82 -26.64 15.99
C SER A 8 18.93 -26.32 14.79
N VAL A 9 17.60 -26.38 14.92
CA VAL A 9 16.67 -25.91 13.88
C VAL A 9 16.78 -24.38 13.70
N LEU A 10 16.88 -23.63 14.80
CA LEU A 10 17.12 -22.18 14.78
C LEU A 10 18.44 -21.80 14.10
N LEU A 11 19.53 -22.51 14.38
CA LEU A 11 20.83 -22.28 13.75
C LEU A 11 20.80 -22.62 12.26
N VAL A 12 20.05 -23.63 11.83
CA VAL A 12 19.88 -24.00 10.41
C VAL A 12 19.06 -22.95 9.67
N ILE A 13 17.96 -22.49 10.27
CA ILE A 13 17.12 -21.39 9.75
C ILE A 13 17.96 -20.11 9.64
N LEU A 14 18.68 -19.72 10.70
CA LEU A 14 19.58 -18.56 10.71
C LEU A 14 20.77 -18.71 9.75
N TYR A 15 21.26 -19.92 9.51
CA TYR A 15 22.36 -20.20 8.58
C TYR A 15 21.90 -20.14 7.12
N HIS A 16 20.70 -20.62 6.79
CA HIS A 16 20.06 -20.42 5.47
C HIS A 16 19.71 -18.95 5.22
N PHE A 17 19.28 -18.20 6.25
CA PHE A 17 19.02 -16.76 6.15
C PHE A 17 20.27 -15.92 5.80
N CYS A 18 21.48 -16.47 5.94
CA CYS A 18 22.72 -15.71 5.83
C CYS A 18 23.53 -15.98 4.55
N GLN A 19 23.23 -17.04 3.76
CA GLN A 19 24.13 -17.49 2.68
C GLN A 19 23.50 -17.92 1.34
N SER A 20 22.18 -17.87 1.11
CA SER A 20 21.61 -18.25 -0.20
C SER A 20 20.31 -17.51 -0.50
N CYS A 21 20.01 -17.26 -1.79
CA CYS A 21 18.69 -16.81 -2.24
C CYS A 21 17.64 -17.68 -1.54
N ILE A 22 16.67 -17.08 -0.86
CA ILE A 22 15.61 -17.79 -0.16
C ILE A 22 14.46 -17.97 -1.17
N PRO A 23 13.60 -18.99 -1.06
CA PRO A 23 12.26 -18.93 -1.65
C PRO A 23 11.67 -17.53 -1.53
N CYS A 24 11.04 -17.08 -2.60
CA CYS A 24 10.58 -15.71 -2.74
C CYS A 24 9.08 -15.67 -2.41
N GLY A 25 8.66 -14.78 -1.50
CA GLY A 25 7.25 -14.46 -1.33
C GLY A 25 6.37 -15.52 -0.67
N ILE A 26 6.89 -16.45 0.16
CA ILE A 26 6.08 -17.56 0.70
C ILE A 26 4.83 -17.05 1.42
N SER A 27 5.01 -16.25 2.48
CA SER A 27 3.88 -15.71 3.24
C SER A 27 3.09 -14.67 2.45
N THR A 28 3.78 -13.93 1.58
CA THR A 28 3.19 -12.88 0.75
C THR A 28 2.22 -13.46 -0.29
N HIS A 29 2.55 -14.57 -0.94
CA HIS A 29 1.65 -15.25 -1.88
C HIS A 29 0.40 -15.80 -1.20
N VAL A 30 0.54 -16.34 0.01
CA VAL A 30 -0.62 -16.79 0.79
C VAL A 30 -1.54 -15.62 1.13
N GLU A 31 -0.97 -14.47 1.52
CA GLU A 31 -1.75 -13.24 1.78
C GLU A 31 -2.49 -12.75 0.52
N ILE A 32 -1.82 -12.72 -0.63
CA ILE A 32 -2.42 -12.30 -1.91
C ILE A 32 -3.61 -13.21 -2.24
N ALA A 33 -3.43 -14.53 -2.15
CA ALA A 33 -4.46 -15.52 -2.42
C ALA A 33 -5.63 -15.41 -1.42
N HIS A 34 -5.34 -15.17 -0.14
CA HIS A 34 -6.32 -14.94 0.91
C HIS A 34 -7.17 -13.69 0.64
N ARG A 35 -6.54 -12.54 0.35
CA ARG A 35 -7.24 -11.29 -0.02
C ARG A 35 -8.11 -11.46 -1.25
N ALA A 36 -7.62 -12.16 -2.26
CA ALA A 36 -8.36 -12.43 -3.49
C ALA A 36 -9.63 -13.26 -3.22
N LEU A 37 -9.54 -14.23 -2.30
CA LEU A 37 -10.66 -15.08 -1.90
C LEU A 37 -11.71 -14.32 -1.09
N GLU A 38 -11.33 -13.33 -0.27
CA GLU A 38 -12.24 -12.57 0.60
C GLU A 38 -13.50 -12.08 -0.14
N PHE A 39 -13.34 -11.52 -1.34
CA PHE A 39 -14.42 -10.97 -2.16
C PHE A 39 -14.76 -11.80 -3.41
N PHE A 40 -14.17 -12.98 -3.57
CA PHE A 40 -14.45 -13.88 -4.70
C PHE A 40 -15.85 -14.49 -4.59
N ILE A 41 -16.66 -14.35 -5.64
CA ILE A 41 -17.96 -15.00 -5.71
C ILE A 41 -18.18 -15.56 -7.11
N LYS A 42 -18.22 -16.90 -7.21
CA LYS A 42 -18.47 -17.58 -8.47
C LYS A 42 -19.33 -18.81 -8.26
N HIS A 43 -20.49 -18.76 -8.90
CA HIS A 43 -21.36 -19.90 -9.16
C HIS A 43 -21.36 -20.13 -10.66
N GLU A 44 -20.74 -21.21 -11.11
CA GLU A 44 -20.76 -21.62 -12.51
C GLU A 44 -21.10 -23.11 -12.57
N GLY A 45 -22.07 -23.48 -13.40
CA GLY A 45 -22.64 -24.83 -13.39
C GLY A 45 -23.21 -25.20 -12.02
N SER A 46 -22.78 -26.35 -11.49
CA SER A 46 -23.19 -26.86 -10.17
C SER A 46 -22.22 -26.55 -9.03
N VAL A 47 -21.08 -25.91 -9.29
CA VAL A 47 -20.02 -25.72 -8.29
C VAL A 47 -20.05 -24.32 -7.69
N ASN A 48 -20.04 -24.25 -6.36
CA ASN A 48 -19.74 -23.01 -5.63
C ASN A 48 -18.23 -22.96 -5.35
N TYR A 49 -17.49 -22.31 -6.24
CA TYR A 49 -16.03 -22.27 -6.14
C TYR A 49 -15.55 -21.54 -4.88
N ARG A 50 -16.24 -20.49 -4.44
CA ARG A 50 -15.89 -19.82 -3.17
C ARG A 50 -15.97 -20.80 -2.00
N GLN A 51 -17.08 -21.52 -1.88
CA GLN A 51 -17.26 -22.47 -0.77
C GLN A 51 -16.25 -23.62 -0.85
N LEU A 52 -15.93 -24.10 -2.05
CA LEU A 52 -14.90 -25.12 -2.29
C LEU A 52 -13.54 -24.64 -1.76
N LEU A 53 -13.11 -23.43 -2.11
CA LEU A 53 -11.83 -22.88 -1.67
C LEU A 53 -11.79 -22.61 -0.15
N LEU A 54 -12.89 -22.12 0.43
CA LEU A 54 -13.00 -21.93 1.89
C LEU A 54 -12.97 -23.25 2.65
N SER A 55 -13.53 -24.32 2.07
CA SER A 55 -13.58 -25.64 2.71
C SER A 55 -12.23 -26.38 2.64
N HIS A 56 -11.38 -26.03 1.66
CA HIS A 56 -10.11 -26.71 1.35
C HIS A 56 -8.89 -25.80 1.44
N GLN A 57 -8.81 -24.99 2.51
CA GLN A 57 -7.67 -24.09 2.78
C GLN A 57 -6.33 -24.82 2.92
N ASP A 58 -6.35 -26.09 3.33
CA ASP A 58 -5.15 -26.94 3.42
C ASP A 58 -4.50 -27.18 2.05
N ALA A 59 -5.30 -27.30 0.99
CA ALA A 59 -4.81 -27.45 -0.37
C ALA A 59 -4.62 -26.10 -1.08
N PHE A 60 -5.53 -25.15 -0.89
CA PHE A 60 -5.45 -23.81 -1.51
C PHE A 60 -4.18 -23.06 -1.11
N GLN A 61 -3.85 -23.00 0.18
CA GLN A 61 -2.63 -22.33 0.67
C GLN A 61 -1.36 -23.09 0.28
N ALA A 62 -1.41 -24.41 0.17
CA ALA A 62 -0.27 -25.19 -0.32
C ALA A 62 -0.01 -24.91 -1.81
N GLY A 63 -1.07 -24.74 -2.60
CA GLY A 63 -0.99 -24.40 -4.02
C GLY A 63 -0.42 -23.01 -4.28
N SER A 64 -0.71 -22.03 -3.42
CA SER A 64 -0.27 -20.62 -3.62
C SER A 64 1.23 -20.39 -3.52
N ILE A 65 1.99 -21.37 -3.08
CA ILE A 65 3.46 -21.30 -3.04
C ILE A 65 4.12 -22.46 -3.79
N TYR A 66 3.31 -23.39 -4.33
CA TYR A 66 3.81 -24.60 -4.96
C TYR A 66 4.73 -24.35 -6.15
N PRO A 67 4.52 -23.32 -7.00
CA PRO A 67 5.41 -23.08 -8.13
C PRO A 67 6.88 -22.91 -7.72
N ASP A 68 7.16 -22.45 -6.50
CA ASP A 68 8.52 -22.30 -5.97
C ASP A 68 9.20 -23.60 -5.51
N ALA A 69 8.46 -24.71 -5.40
CA ALA A 69 8.89 -25.90 -4.66
C ALA A 69 10.24 -26.49 -5.12
N PHE A 70 10.65 -26.25 -6.36
CA PHE A 70 11.80 -26.89 -6.99
C PHE A 70 13.00 -25.97 -7.19
N TYR A 71 12.97 -24.76 -6.62
CA TYR A 71 14.12 -23.86 -6.70
C TYR A 71 15.35 -24.37 -5.92
N PRO A 72 16.57 -24.00 -6.34
CA PRO A 72 17.84 -24.40 -5.73
C PRO A 72 17.94 -24.35 -4.20
N PRO A 73 17.39 -23.32 -3.52
CA PRO A 73 17.49 -23.20 -2.07
C PRO A 73 16.66 -24.24 -1.32
N ILE A 74 15.62 -24.74 -1.98
CA ILE A 74 14.53 -25.48 -1.32
C ILE A 74 14.72 -26.95 -1.54
N CYS A 75 14.95 -27.38 -2.79
CA CYS A 75 14.86 -28.79 -3.11
C CYS A 75 15.91 -29.30 -4.10
N LYS A 76 16.55 -30.41 -3.72
CA LYS A 76 17.48 -31.20 -4.57
C LYS A 76 18.50 -30.34 -5.32
N HIS A 77 18.99 -29.25 -4.72
CA HIS A 77 19.95 -28.33 -5.35
C HIS A 77 19.44 -27.71 -6.67
N GLY A 78 18.12 -27.60 -6.84
CA GLY A 78 17.51 -26.93 -7.99
C GLY A 78 17.56 -27.75 -9.27
N MET A 79 17.79 -29.07 -9.16
CA MET A 79 17.75 -29.98 -10.29
C MET A 79 16.45 -29.90 -11.11
N PHE A 80 15.36 -29.45 -10.49
CA PHE A 80 14.04 -29.32 -11.11
C PHE A 80 13.61 -27.85 -11.25
N HIS A 81 14.56 -26.92 -11.32
CA HIS A 81 14.31 -25.49 -11.52
C HIS A 81 13.39 -25.23 -12.71
N ASP A 82 13.64 -25.86 -13.86
CA ASP A 82 12.79 -25.69 -15.07
C ASP A 82 11.35 -26.15 -14.84
N VAL A 83 11.14 -27.14 -13.94
CA VAL A 83 9.79 -27.59 -13.56
C VAL A 83 9.07 -26.52 -12.76
N SER A 84 9.77 -25.86 -11.83
CA SER A 84 9.26 -24.68 -11.14
C SER A 84 8.92 -23.59 -12.15
N GLU A 85 9.86 -23.19 -13.01
CA GLU A 85 9.64 -22.14 -14.03
C GLU A 85 8.40 -22.42 -14.90
N ASP A 86 8.25 -23.63 -15.43
CA ASP A 86 7.10 -24.00 -16.27
C ASP A 86 5.77 -23.96 -15.49
N THR A 87 5.81 -24.20 -14.16
CA THR A 87 4.63 -24.13 -13.27
C THR A 87 4.13 -22.71 -13.05
N HIS A 88 4.90 -21.66 -13.39
CA HIS A 88 4.48 -20.25 -13.26
C HIS A 88 3.65 -19.74 -14.45
N TRP A 89 3.47 -20.54 -15.52
CA TRP A 89 2.91 -20.06 -16.78
C TRP A 89 1.59 -20.74 -17.19
N SER A 90 0.79 -20.03 -17.99
CA SER A 90 -0.52 -20.49 -18.48
C SER A 90 -0.52 -21.87 -19.15
N PRO A 91 0.54 -22.32 -19.86
CA PRO A 91 0.57 -23.67 -20.43
C PRO A 91 0.40 -24.78 -19.38
N PHE A 92 0.98 -24.61 -18.19
CA PHE A 92 0.82 -25.56 -17.10
C PHE A 92 -0.60 -25.52 -16.50
N LEU A 93 -1.17 -24.32 -16.34
CA LEU A 93 -2.57 -24.14 -15.93
C LEU A 93 -3.52 -24.85 -16.90
N LYS A 94 -3.32 -24.66 -18.21
CA LYS A 94 -4.08 -25.33 -19.27
C LYS A 94 -3.99 -26.85 -19.15
N ALA A 95 -2.78 -27.40 -19.02
CA ALA A 95 -2.58 -28.85 -18.89
C ALA A 95 -3.27 -29.41 -17.64
N SER A 96 -3.21 -28.68 -16.52
CA SER A 96 -3.88 -29.05 -15.27
C SER A 96 -5.39 -29.08 -15.41
N ILE A 97 -5.98 -28.06 -16.05
CA ILE A 97 -7.43 -27.99 -16.30
C ILE A 97 -7.87 -29.12 -17.24
N ASP A 98 -7.16 -29.33 -18.35
CA ASP A 98 -7.47 -30.38 -19.32
C ASP A 98 -7.37 -31.78 -18.67
N TYR A 99 -6.40 -31.98 -17.77
CA TYR A 99 -6.25 -33.21 -16.97
C TYR A 99 -7.43 -33.40 -16.01
N ILE A 100 -7.81 -32.38 -15.23
CA ILE A 100 -8.92 -32.48 -14.27
C ILE A 100 -10.22 -32.81 -15.00
N ARG A 101 -10.55 -32.06 -16.06
CA ARG A 101 -11.79 -32.27 -16.82
C ARG A 101 -11.90 -33.67 -17.43
N ARG A 102 -10.77 -34.23 -17.88
CA ARG A 102 -10.74 -35.55 -18.53
C ARG A 102 -10.86 -36.69 -17.53
N ASN A 103 -10.20 -36.58 -16.38
CA ASN A 103 -10.10 -37.68 -15.42
C ASN A 103 -11.16 -37.62 -14.32
N TYR A 104 -11.69 -36.43 -14.02
CA TYR A 104 -12.62 -36.19 -12.92
C TYR A 104 -13.83 -35.35 -13.40
N PRO A 105 -14.81 -35.97 -14.08
CA PRO A 105 -16.06 -35.28 -14.42
C PRO A 105 -16.84 -34.92 -13.16
N GLN A 106 -17.59 -33.81 -13.21
CA GLN A 106 -18.43 -33.39 -12.09
C GLN A 106 -19.64 -34.34 -11.86
N PRO A 107 -20.16 -34.45 -10.63
CA PRO A 107 -19.71 -33.76 -9.41
C PRO A 107 -18.40 -34.34 -8.85
N TRP A 108 -17.58 -33.48 -8.25
CA TRP A 108 -16.28 -33.84 -7.72
C TRP A 108 -16.38 -34.46 -6.32
N GLU A 109 -15.57 -35.48 -6.07
CA GLU A 109 -15.29 -35.98 -4.71
C GLU A 109 -14.32 -35.03 -3.97
N GLU A 110 -14.28 -35.11 -2.64
CA GLU A 110 -13.47 -34.23 -1.78
C GLU A 110 -11.99 -34.13 -2.20
N THR A 111 -11.37 -35.25 -2.58
CA THR A 111 -9.97 -35.29 -3.06
C THR A 111 -9.79 -34.54 -4.38
N THR A 112 -10.79 -34.55 -5.25
CA THR A 112 -10.79 -33.77 -6.49
C THR A 112 -11.02 -32.30 -6.21
N GLU A 113 -11.93 -31.96 -5.28
CA GLU A 113 -12.12 -30.58 -4.82
C GLU A 113 -10.81 -30.00 -4.26
N LYS A 114 -10.03 -30.78 -3.50
CA LYS A 114 -8.70 -30.37 -3.04
C LYS A 114 -7.70 -30.15 -4.17
N LEU A 115 -7.70 -30.97 -5.23
CA LEU A 115 -6.87 -30.74 -6.41
C LEU A 115 -7.26 -29.42 -7.12
N VAL A 116 -8.56 -29.14 -7.22
CA VAL A 116 -9.05 -27.88 -7.78
C VAL A 116 -8.64 -26.70 -6.89
N ALA A 117 -8.80 -26.80 -5.57
CA ALA A 117 -8.36 -25.77 -4.63
C ALA A 117 -6.85 -25.50 -4.74
N PHE A 118 -6.03 -26.55 -4.83
CA PHE A 118 -4.59 -26.44 -5.06
C PHE A 118 -4.26 -25.70 -6.35
N LEU A 119 -4.98 -25.98 -7.44
CA LEU A 119 -4.80 -25.32 -8.73
C LEU A 119 -5.14 -23.82 -8.68
N PHE A 120 -6.18 -23.42 -7.94
CA PHE A 120 -6.49 -22.00 -7.74
C PHE A 120 -5.37 -21.30 -6.95
N GLY A 121 -4.76 -21.97 -5.98
CA GLY A 121 -3.56 -21.49 -5.31
C GLY A 121 -2.46 -21.18 -6.32
N ILE A 122 -2.12 -22.16 -7.18
CA ILE A 122 -1.12 -21.98 -8.25
C ILE A 122 -1.48 -20.79 -9.14
N ALA A 123 -2.74 -20.68 -9.59
CA ALA A 123 -3.18 -19.59 -10.45
C ALA A 123 -2.98 -18.20 -9.81
N SER A 124 -3.23 -18.06 -8.50
CA SER A 124 -2.94 -16.83 -7.75
C SER A 124 -1.44 -16.49 -7.74
N HIS A 125 -0.60 -17.49 -7.55
CA HIS A 125 0.85 -17.32 -7.56
C HIS A 125 1.34 -16.80 -8.92
N MET A 126 0.90 -17.44 -10.02
CA MET A 126 1.28 -17.09 -11.39
C MET A 126 1.08 -15.59 -11.70
N VAL A 127 -0.06 -15.01 -11.34
CA VAL A 127 -0.36 -13.60 -11.63
C VAL A 127 0.36 -12.62 -10.72
N ALA A 128 0.58 -12.99 -9.46
CA ALA A 128 1.33 -12.19 -8.50
C ALA A 128 2.76 -11.93 -9.01
N ASP A 129 3.45 -13.01 -9.39
CA ASP A 129 4.83 -12.96 -9.89
C ASP A 129 5.02 -12.06 -11.10
N VAL A 130 4.09 -12.17 -12.06
CA VAL A 130 4.15 -11.35 -13.28
C VAL A 130 4.19 -9.86 -12.95
N SER A 131 3.31 -9.41 -12.05
CA SER A 131 3.21 -8.00 -11.70
C SER A 131 4.32 -7.54 -10.75
N TRP A 132 4.78 -8.40 -9.85
CA TRP A 132 5.91 -8.14 -8.95
C TRP A 132 7.22 -7.97 -9.74
N HIS A 133 7.53 -8.90 -10.64
CA HIS A 133 8.77 -8.95 -11.42
C HIS A 133 8.71 -8.18 -12.76
N SER A 134 7.54 -7.66 -13.16
CA SER A 134 7.31 -7.03 -14.48
C SER A 134 7.53 -7.98 -15.67
N LEU A 135 7.03 -9.22 -15.60
CA LEU A 135 7.28 -10.23 -16.63
C LEU A 135 6.37 -10.05 -17.84
N GLY A 136 6.85 -9.37 -18.88
CA GLY A 136 6.03 -9.08 -20.07
C GLY A 136 5.07 -7.90 -19.89
N ILE A 137 5.21 -7.16 -18.79
CA ILE A 137 4.59 -5.85 -18.55
C ILE A 137 5.68 -4.83 -18.17
N ASP A 138 5.33 -3.55 -18.16
CA ASP A 138 6.22 -2.48 -17.70
C ASP A 138 5.76 -1.93 -16.35
N GLN A 139 6.71 -1.39 -15.58
CA GLN A 139 6.48 -0.67 -14.33
C GLN A 139 5.92 -1.47 -13.14
N GLY A 140 6.03 -2.80 -13.16
CA GLY A 140 5.77 -3.63 -11.98
C GLY A 140 6.72 -3.32 -10.82
N PHE A 141 6.43 -3.92 -9.67
CA PHE A 141 6.95 -3.50 -8.36
C PHE A 141 8.48 -3.41 -8.30
N LEU A 142 9.19 -4.50 -8.59
CA LEU A 142 10.66 -4.56 -8.44
C LEU A 142 11.38 -3.67 -9.46
N LYS A 143 10.80 -3.48 -10.66
CA LYS A 143 11.38 -2.61 -11.68
C LYS A 143 11.32 -1.15 -11.24
N ALA A 144 10.18 -0.72 -10.69
CA ALA A 144 10.05 0.61 -10.11
C ALA A 144 10.97 0.78 -8.89
N MET A 145 11.00 -0.21 -8.00
CA MET A 145 11.91 -0.19 -6.85
C MET A 145 13.38 -0.08 -7.25
N GLY A 146 13.79 -0.79 -8.31
CA GLY A 146 15.14 -0.71 -8.87
C GLY A 146 15.51 0.71 -9.31
N GLU A 147 14.61 1.37 -10.02
CA GLU A 147 14.81 2.73 -10.54
C GLU A 147 14.84 3.80 -9.43
N ILE A 148 14.09 3.60 -8.34
CA ILE A 148 13.88 4.58 -7.27
C ILE A 148 14.86 4.42 -6.12
N ASP A 149 15.13 3.19 -5.67
CA ASP A 149 15.90 2.91 -4.45
C ASP A 149 17.27 2.28 -4.75
N PHE A 150 17.50 1.72 -5.94
CA PHE A 150 18.71 0.94 -6.28
C PHE A 150 19.44 1.43 -7.55
N HIS A 151 19.40 2.73 -7.85
CA HIS A 151 20.14 3.33 -8.98
C HIS A 151 19.86 2.68 -10.35
N GLY A 152 18.65 2.16 -10.56
CA GLY A 152 18.26 1.42 -11.77
C GLY A 152 18.62 -0.08 -11.76
N SER A 153 19.21 -0.59 -10.68
CA SER A 153 19.63 -1.99 -10.57
C SER A 153 18.45 -2.90 -10.23
N TYR A 154 17.85 -3.51 -11.27
CA TYR A 154 16.83 -4.54 -11.09
C TYR A 154 17.35 -5.73 -10.27
N SER A 155 18.61 -6.14 -10.43
CA SER A 155 19.17 -7.29 -9.72
C SER A 155 19.27 -7.06 -8.21
N GLU A 156 19.65 -5.86 -7.79
CA GLU A 156 19.69 -5.52 -6.36
C GLU A 156 18.29 -5.39 -5.79
N ALA A 157 17.39 -4.73 -6.53
CA ALA A 157 15.99 -4.64 -6.15
C ALA A 157 15.35 -6.01 -6.00
N HIS A 158 15.57 -6.93 -6.95
CA HIS A 158 15.09 -8.30 -6.87
C HIS A 158 15.63 -9.03 -5.63
N SER A 159 16.93 -8.91 -5.34
CA SER A 159 17.53 -9.57 -4.17
C SER A 159 16.98 -9.03 -2.84
N VAL A 160 16.61 -7.75 -2.77
CA VAL A 160 16.04 -7.13 -1.57
C VAL A 160 14.53 -7.33 -1.50
N GLY A 161 13.83 -7.23 -2.62
CA GLY A 161 12.39 -7.16 -2.70
C GLY A 161 11.72 -8.48 -2.42
N ASP A 162 12.17 -9.58 -3.03
CA ASP A 162 11.45 -10.85 -2.94
C ASP A 162 11.34 -11.36 -1.52
N PHE A 163 12.48 -11.51 -0.84
CA PHE A 163 12.49 -11.88 0.56
C PHE A 163 12.05 -10.70 1.46
N GLY A 164 12.29 -9.47 1.02
CA GLY A 164 11.82 -8.27 1.74
C GLY A 164 10.30 -8.18 1.83
N GLY A 165 9.58 -8.70 0.83
CA GLY A 165 8.12 -8.80 0.82
C GLY A 165 7.62 -9.64 2.00
N ASP A 166 8.22 -10.80 2.23
CA ASP A 166 7.89 -11.64 3.39
C ASP A 166 8.29 -10.99 4.71
N VAL A 167 9.41 -10.27 4.74
CA VAL A 167 9.82 -9.50 5.92
C VAL A 167 8.79 -8.43 6.27
N VAL A 168 8.29 -7.68 5.28
CA VAL A 168 7.25 -6.66 5.49
C VAL A 168 5.92 -7.30 5.83
N SER A 169 5.48 -8.33 5.10
CA SER A 169 4.28 -9.13 5.39
C SER A 169 4.27 -9.62 6.83
N GLN A 170 5.31 -10.34 7.26
CA GLN A 170 5.40 -10.89 8.63
C GLN A 170 5.52 -9.80 9.70
N PHE A 171 5.97 -8.59 9.34
CA PHE A 171 6.05 -7.46 10.25
C PHE A 171 4.70 -6.75 10.41
N GLU A 172 3.92 -6.66 9.33
CA GLU A 172 2.73 -5.81 9.26
C GLU A 172 1.40 -6.57 9.40
N LEU A 173 1.35 -7.86 9.04
CA LEU A 173 0.11 -8.59 8.83
C LEU A 173 -0.09 -9.70 9.88
N ASP A 174 -1.36 -10.03 10.14
CA ASP A 174 -1.73 -11.18 10.95
C ASP A 174 -1.93 -12.43 10.08
N PHE A 175 -1.13 -13.46 10.37
CA PHE A 175 -1.18 -14.77 9.71
C PHE A 175 -1.83 -15.84 10.61
N SER A 176 -2.83 -15.44 11.41
CA SER A 176 -3.58 -16.35 12.29
C SER A 176 -4.45 -17.34 11.52
N TYR A 177 -4.87 -16.99 10.30
CA TYR A 177 -5.69 -17.80 9.38
C TYR A 177 -4.92 -18.92 8.65
N LEU A 178 -3.58 -18.96 8.76
CA LEU A 178 -2.77 -19.98 8.08
C LEU A 178 -3.15 -21.40 8.54
N ALA A 179 -3.36 -22.28 7.57
CA ALA A 179 -3.69 -23.67 7.81
C ALA A 179 -2.54 -24.38 8.56
N SER A 180 -2.87 -25.10 9.63
CA SER A 180 -1.89 -25.86 10.43
C SER A 180 -1.45 -27.18 9.77
N ARG A 181 -2.08 -27.52 8.64
CA ARG A 181 -1.87 -28.74 7.86
C ARG A 181 -2.02 -28.38 6.39
N TRP A 182 -1.25 -29.04 5.55
CA TRP A 182 -1.40 -28.95 4.10
C TRP A 182 -1.78 -30.27 3.48
N TYR A 183 -2.48 -30.19 2.37
CA TYR A 183 -2.72 -31.31 1.47
C TYR A 183 -2.10 -31.01 0.11
N VAL A 184 -1.28 -31.93 -0.40
CA VAL A 184 -0.66 -31.82 -1.72
C VAL A 184 -1.12 -33.02 -2.57
N PRO A 185 -1.76 -32.80 -3.73
CA PRO A 185 -2.26 -33.86 -4.62
C PRO A 185 -1.14 -34.47 -5.47
N VAL A 186 -0.15 -35.09 -4.79
CA VAL A 186 1.13 -35.53 -5.38
C VAL A 186 0.98 -36.43 -6.60
N LYS A 187 0.02 -37.39 -6.58
CA LYS A 187 -0.16 -38.31 -7.71
C LYS A 187 -0.70 -37.60 -8.94
N ASP A 188 -1.65 -36.71 -8.74
CA ASP A 188 -2.21 -35.89 -9.81
C ASP A 188 -1.18 -34.93 -10.38
N LEU A 189 -0.37 -34.28 -9.54
CA LEU A 189 0.72 -33.40 -10.00
C LEU A 189 1.76 -34.18 -10.84
N ALA A 190 2.19 -35.35 -10.39
CA ALA A 190 3.11 -36.19 -11.15
C ALA A 190 2.52 -36.60 -12.52
N ALA A 191 1.21 -36.90 -12.57
CA ALA A 191 0.51 -37.23 -13.80
C ALA A 191 0.39 -36.01 -14.74
N ILE A 192 0.05 -34.82 -14.21
CA ILE A 192 -0.02 -33.57 -14.95
C ILE A 192 1.35 -33.24 -15.57
N TYR A 193 2.44 -33.29 -14.82
CA TYR A 193 3.78 -33.06 -15.38
C TYR A 193 4.12 -34.09 -16.46
N LYS A 194 3.82 -35.37 -16.22
CA LYS A 194 4.06 -36.41 -17.22
C LYS A 194 3.31 -36.16 -18.53
N GLU A 195 2.08 -35.66 -18.45
CA GLU A 195 1.29 -35.26 -19.62
C GLU A 195 1.89 -34.00 -20.28
N PHE A 196 2.20 -32.98 -19.49
CA PHE A 196 2.75 -31.70 -19.95
C PHE A 196 4.06 -31.87 -20.72
N TYR A 197 4.99 -32.69 -20.21
CA TYR A 197 6.28 -32.96 -20.87
C TYR A 197 6.27 -34.15 -21.83
N GLY A 198 5.19 -34.93 -21.87
CA GLY A 198 5.10 -36.19 -22.61
C GLY A 198 6.01 -37.32 -22.08
N LYS A 199 6.66 -37.12 -20.94
CA LYS A 199 7.55 -38.09 -20.27
C LYS A 199 7.61 -37.79 -18.78
N GLU A 200 8.00 -38.78 -17.99
CA GLU A 200 8.25 -38.57 -16.56
C GLU A 200 9.53 -37.77 -16.37
N ILE A 201 9.39 -36.59 -15.78
CA ILE A 201 10.49 -35.66 -15.47
C ILE A 201 10.70 -35.48 -13.97
N ILE A 202 9.66 -35.72 -13.15
CA ILE A 202 9.68 -35.56 -11.70
C ILE A 202 8.87 -36.68 -11.05
N THR A 203 9.32 -37.14 -9.88
CA THR A 203 8.71 -38.28 -9.17
C THR A 203 7.80 -37.81 -8.04
N GLU A 204 6.83 -38.64 -7.65
CA GLU A 204 5.96 -38.41 -6.48
C GLU A 204 6.78 -38.14 -5.19
N SER A 205 7.87 -38.89 -5.01
CA SER A 205 8.78 -38.72 -3.88
C SER A 205 9.42 -37.34 -3.88
N THR A 206 9.92 -36.89 -5.04
CA THR A 206 10.49 -35.54 -5.19
C THR A 206 9.45 -34.47 -4.82
N ILE A 207 8.25 -34.53 -5.41
CA ILE A 207 7.18 -33.56 -5.12
C ILE A 207 6.87 -33.53 -3.62
N THR A 208 6.73 -34.69 -3.00
CA THR A 208 6.46 -34.82 -1.56
C THR A 208 7.55 -34.19 -0.70
N GLU A 209 8.82 -34.48 -1.01
CA GLU A 209 9.95 -33.95 -0.23
C GLU A 209 10.11 -32.45 -0.37
N CYS A 210 10.02 -31.92 -1.59
CA CYS A 210 10.17 -30.51 -1.87
C CYS A 210 9.06 -29.66 -1.23
N THR A 211 7.80 -30.10 -1.38
CA THR A 211 6.66 -29.39 -0.79
C THR A 211 6.60 -29.50 0.73
N TYR A 212 7.13 -30.57 1.31
CA TYR A 212 7.27 -30.66 2.77
C TYR A 212 8.30 -29.66 3.31
N LEU A 213 9.36 -29.34 2.56
CA LEU A 213 10.33 -28.31 2.95
C LEU A 213 9.69 -26.92 2.92
N LEU A 214 8.95 -26.58 1.86
CA LEU A 214 8.17 -25.34 1.78
C LEU A 214 7.21 -25.18 2.97
N PHE A 215 6.51 -26.26 3.35
CA PHE A 215 5.61 -26.26 4.51
C PHE A 215 6.33 -25.90 5.81
N LEU A 216 7.54 -26.44 6.00
CA LEU A 216 8.35 -26.13 7.17
C LEU A 216 8.89 -24.70 7.13
N GLU A 217 9.24 -24.20 5.94
CA GLU A 217 9.72 -22.83 5.74
C GLU A 217 8.66 -21.80 6.10
N LEU A 218 7.44 -21.89 5.55
CA LEU A 218 6.33 -20.97 5.89
C LEU A 218 6.13 -20.87 7.41
N HIS A 219 6.10 -22.00 8.11
CA HIS A 219 5.93 -22.01 9.55
C HIS A 219 7.17 -21.54 10.32
N GLY A 220 8.37 -21.69 9.73
CA GLY A 220 9.61 -21.12 10.22
C GLY A 220 9.65 -19.59 10.10
N GLU A 221 9.11 -19.03 9.02
CA GLU A 221 9.09 -17.58 8.76
C GLU A 221 8.44 -16.81 9.92
N ARG A 222 7.29 -17.31 10.38
CA ARG A 222 6.48 -16.75 11.48
C ARG A 222 7.24 -16.53 12.78
N LEU A 223 8.36 -17.21 12.99
CA LEU A 223 9.11 -17.14 14.24
C LEU A 223 10.13 -15.98 14.25
N LEU A 224 10.68 -15.64 13.08
CA LEU A 224 11.92 -14.85 12.98
C LEU A 224 11.95 -13.82 11.85
N VAL A 225 11.24 -14.02 10.74
CA VAL A 225 11.43 -13.22 9.52
C VAL A 225 11.07 -11.75 9.72
N GLY A 226 9.95 -11.46 10.40
CA GLY A 226 9.57 -10.07 10.73
C GLY A 226 10.62 -9.31 11.56
N LYS A 227 11.54 -9.99 12.27
CA LYS A 227 12.63 -9.34 13.02
C LYS A 227 13.72 -8.77 12.11
N LEU A 228 13.75 -9.16 10.83
CA LEU A 228 14.64 -8.62 9.82
C LEU A 228 14.13 -7.29 9.23
N PHE A 229 12.94 -6.83 9.62
CA PHE A 229 12.35 -5.58 9.14
C PHE A 229 13.32 -4.39 9.18
N PRO A 230 14.06 -4.11 10.29
CA PRO A 230 15.00 -3.00 10.30
C PRO A 230 16.11 -3.06 9.25
N THR A 231 16.48 -4.26 8.79
CA THR A 231 17.53 -4.47 7.78
C THR A 231 17.01 -4.24 6.38
N PHE A 232 15.77 -4.68 6.08
CA PHE A 232 15.17 -4.52 4.76
C PHE A 232 14.56 -3.14 4.57
N ALA A 233 13.87 -2.62 5.59
CA ALA A 233 13.33 -1.27 5.59
C ALA A 233 14.42 -0.21 5.36
N SER A 234 15.63 -0.39 5.92
CA SER A 234 16.74 0.55 5.69
C SER A 234 17.32 0.49 4.27
N LYS A 235 17.13 -0.62 3.54
CA LYS A 235 17.61 -0.77 2.16
C LYS A 235 16.65 -0.17 1.13
N SER A 236 15.35 -0.26 1.40
CA SER A 236 14.31 0.20 0.48
C SER A 236 13.14 0.78 1.26
N SER A 237 12.98 2.11 1.18
CA SER A 237 11.78 2.76 1.71
C SER A 237 10.59 2.57 0.78
N PHE A 238 10.83 2.38 -0.52
CA PHE A 238 9.82 1.99 -1.50
C PHE A 238 9.13 0.70 -1.08
N LEU A 239 9.92 -0.32 -0.70
CA LEU A 239 9.39 -1.62 -0.29
C LEU A 239 8.38 -1.44 0.83
N VAL A 240 8.70 -0.69 1.89
CA VAL A 240 7.80 -0.49 3.05
C VAL A 240 6.57 0.34 2.70
N GLU A 241 6.75 1.47 1.99
CA GLU A 241 5.65 2.41 1.75
C GLU A 241 4.68 1.93 0.67
N LYS A 242 5.18 1.19 -0.31
CA LYS A 242 4.41 0.82 -1.50
C LYS A 242 4.02 -0.64 -1.53
N PHE A 243 4.47 -1.46 -0.57
CA PHE A 243 4.17 -2.90 -0.47
C PHE A 243 2.71 -3.25 -0.79
N ASN A 244 1.78 -2.63 -0.07
CA ASN A 244 0.37 -2.94 -0.23
C ASN A 244 -0.26 -2.23 -1.43
N GLU A 245 0.11 -0.98 -1.67
CA GLU A 245 -0.70 -0.02 -2.44
C GLU A 245 -0.13 0.39 -3.80
N TYR A 246 1.11 0.00 -4.13
CA TYR A 246 1.68 0.29 -5.44
C TYR A 246 0.71 -0.15 -6.53
N PHE A 247 0.50 0.73 -7.52
CA PHE A 247 -0.63 0.58 -8.43
C PHE A 247 -0.53 -0.68 -9.31
N LEU A 248 0.68 -1.17 -9.58
CA LEU A 248 0.93 -2.35 -10.42
C LEU A 248 1.94 -3.28 -9.73
N GLY A 249 1.46 -4.34 -9.12
CA GLY A 249 2.28 -5.29 -8.35
C GLY A 249 2.40 -4.98 -6.86
N GLY A 250 1.62 -4.06 -6.30
CA GLY A 250 1.37 -4.04 -4.86
C GLY A 250 0.42 -5.18 -4.45
N VAL A 251 0.43 -5.61 -3.18
CA VAL A 251 -0.41 -6.73 -2.69
C VAL A 251 -1.89 -6.58 -3.05
N ASP A 252 -2.43 -5.36 -2.96
CA ASP A 252 -3.82 -5.09 -3.31
C ASP A 252 -4.12 -5.24 -4.81
N ASP A 253 -3.16 -4.87 -5.67
CA ASP A 253 -3.29 -5.06 -7.12
C ASP A 253 -3.13 -6.54 -7.51
N MET A 254 -2.16 -7.23 -6.91
CA MET A 254 -1.98 -8.68 -7.09
C MET A 254 -3.21 -9.46 -6.67
N ALA A 255 -3.84 -9.11 -5.53
CA ALA A 255 -5.06 -9.76 -5.07
C ALA A 255 -6.25 -9.55 -6.03
N PHE A 256 -6.35 -8.36 -6.65
CA PHE A 256 -7.34 -8.11 -7.70
C PHE A 256 -7.10 -9.00 -8.92
N TRP A 257 -5.85 -9.12 -9.39
CA TRP A 257 -5.51 -9.99 -10.51
C TRP A 257 -5.68 -11.49 -10.19
N SER A 258 -5.41 -11.90 -8.95
CA SER A 258 -5.69 -13.24 -8.45
C SER A 258 -7.18 -13.57 -8.49
N ASN A 259 -8.04 -12.60 -8.15
CA ASN A 259 -9.48 -12.78 -8.28
C ASN A 259 -9.91 -12.93 -9.76
N ASN A 260 -9.36 -12.12 -10.66
CA ASN A 260 -9.64 -12.23 -12.10
C ASN A 260 -9.21 -13.60 -12.68
N ILE A 261 -8.06 -14.14 -12.27
CA ILE A 261 -7.65 -15.46 -12.74
C ILE A 261 -8.47 -16.59 -12.11
N PHE A 262 -9.05 -16.41 -10.92
CA PHE A 262 -10.02 -17.36 -10.35
C PHE A 262 -11.30 -17.44 -11.19
N GLU A 263 -11.79 -16.29 -11.67
CA GLU A 263 -12.93 -16.22 -12.61
C GLU A 263 -12.64 -16.95 -13.93
N LEU A 264 -11.44 -16.79 -14.49
CA LEU A 264 -11.04 -17.46 -15.72
C LEU A 264 -10.78 -18.97 -15.50
N THR A 265 -10.19 -19.34 -14.37
CA THR A 265 -9.90 -20.74 -14.02
C THR A 265 -11.18 -21.53 -13.80
N SER A 266 -12.15 -20.98 -13.06
CA SER A 266 -13.49 -21.58 -12.92
C SER A 266 -14.18 -21.74 -14.28
N HIS A 267 -14.17 -20.70 -15.11
CA HIS A 267 -14.75 -20.76 -16.45
C HIS A 267 -14.14 -21.86 -17.32
N MET A 268 -12.82 -22.01 -17.32
CA MET A 268 -12.12 -23.06 -18.08
C MET A 268 -12.37 -24.46 -17.51
N LEU A 269 -12.54 -24.60 -16.19
CA LEU A 269 -12.92 -25.86 -15.56
C LEU A 269 -14.34 -26.31 -15.93
N GLU A 270 -15.26 -25.38 -16.17
CA GLU A 270 -16.65 -25.66 -16.59
C GLU A 270 -16.79 -25.84 -18.11
N ASN A 271 -16.24 -24.92 -18.91
CA ASN A 271 -16.49 -24.86 -20.36
C ASN A 271 -15.35 -25.40 -21.22
N GLY A 272 -14.13 -25.43 -20.69
CA GLY A 272 -12.94 -25.97 -21.35
C GLY A 272 -12.00 -24.86 -21.79
N THR A 273 -10.83 -25.25 -22.28
CA THR A 273 -9.76 -24.31 -22.65
C THR A 273 -9.78 -23.94 -24.14
N SER A 274 -10.58 -24.63 -24.97
CA SER A 274 -10.57 -24.51 -26.43
C SER A 274 -11.04 -23.15 -26.95
N ASP A 275 -11.96 -22.52 -26.20
CA ASP A 275 -12.59 -21.25 -26.60
C ASP A 275 -11.85 -20.03 -26.00
N CYS A 276 -10.76 -20.27 -25.26
CA CYS A 276 -9.95 -19.24 -24.64
C CYS A 276 -8.67 -18.96 -25.43
N TYR A 277 -8.26 -17.70 -25.47
CA TYR A 277 -6.90 -17.29 -25.81
C TYR A 277 -6.00 -17.43 -24.57
N LEU A 278 -5.01 -18.32 -24.64
CA LEU A 278 -4.12 -18.69 -23.53
C LEU A 278 -2.66 -18.40 -23.89
N PRO A 279 -2.23 -17.12 -23.86
CA PRO A 279 -0.83 -16.77 -24.03
C PRO A 279 -0.01 -17.25 -22.82
N GLU A 280 1.32 -17.27 -22.95
CA GLU A 280 2.22 -17.75 -21.90
C GLU A 280 2.03 -17.00 -20.57
N ASN A 281 1.87 -15.67 -20.64
CA ASN A 281 1.64 -14.85 -19.45
C ASN A 281 0.16 -14.90 -19.02
N PRO A 282 -0.13 -15.27 -17.76
CA PRO A 282 -1.49 -15.46 -17.23
C PRO A 282 -2.34 -14.19 -17.17
N LEU A 283 -1.74 -12.99 -17.07
CA LEU A 283 -2.49 -11.73 -17.03
C LEU A 283 -3.23 -11.42 -18.35
N PHE A 284 -2.85 -12.08 -19.44
CA PHE A 284 -3.43 -11.86 -20.78
C PHE A 284 -4.36 -12.99 -21.23
N ILE A 285 -4.72 -13.91 -20.34
CA ILE A 285 -5.72 -14.93 -20.62
C ILE A 285 -7.08 -14.25 -20.86
N ASN A 286 -7.76 -14.65 -21.94
CA ASN A 286 -9.11 -14.17 -22.24
C ASN A 286 -9.99 -15.30 -22.79
N CYS A 287 -11.17 -15.48 -22.21
CA CYS A 287 -12.16 -16.49 -22.62
C CYS A 287 -13.44 -15.90 -23.22
N THR A 288 -13.47 -14.59 -23.49
CA THR A 288 -14.63 -13.92 -24.11
C THR A 288 -14.58 -14.01 -25.64
N LYS A 289 -15.76 -14.02 -26.29
CA LYS A 289 -15.92 -14.21 -27.74
C LYS A 289 -15.38 -13.08 -28.62
N ASP A 290 -14.88 -11.98 -28.04
CA ASP A 290 -14.42 -10.81 -28.79
C ASP A 290 -12.88 -10.68 -28.81
N ASN A 291 -12.38 -10.86 -30.04
CA ASN A 291 -11.09 -10.45 -30.61
C ASN A 291 -9.87 -11.39 -30.54
N LYS A 292 -9.60 -11.92 -31.74
CA LYS A 292 -8.28 -12.26 -32.27
C LYS A 292 -7.46 -10.99 -32.53
N GLU A 293 -6.15 -11.08 -32.28
CA GLU A 293 -5.06 -10.13 -32.60
C GLU A 293 -5.00 -8.86 -31.71
N SER A 294 -3.85 -8.43 -31.16
CA SER A 294 -2.50 -8.42 -31.70
C SER A 294 -1.43 -8.41 -30.59
N HIS A 295 -0.35 -9.18 -30.73
CA HIS A 295 0.92 -8.93 -30.02
C HIS A 295 2.15 -9.29 -30.86
N ILE A 296 3.11 -8.36 -30.91
CA ILE A 296 4.51 -8.57 -31.28
C ILE A 296 5.38 -8.07 -30.12
N ARG A 297 6.20 -8.93 -29.49
CA ARG A 297 7.69 -8.84 -29.46
C ARG A 297 8.34 -9.79 -28.43
N ASN A 298 9.26 -10.59 -28.98
CA ASN A 298 10.51 -11.18 -28.48
C ASN A 298 10.82 -11.32 -26.97
N LYS A 299 11.05 -12.58 -26.59
CA LYS A 299 11.81 -13.04 -25.42
C LYS A 299 13.33 -12.99 -25.69
N GLN A 300 14.11 -12.50 -24.72
CA GLN A 300 15.53 -12.84 -24.55
C GLN A 300 15.65 -13.70 -23.29
N SER A 301 16.21 -14.91 -23.40
CA SER A 301 16.64 -15.68 -22.23
C SER A 301 18.06 -15.26 -21.84
N LYS A 302 18.31 -15.20 -20.53
CA LYS A 302 19.68 -15.17 -19.98
C LYS A 302 19.83 -16.33 -19.02
N HIS A 303 20.72 -17.26 -19.34
CA HIS A 303 21.23 -18.24 -18.39
C HIS A 303 22.34 -17.62 -17.53
N GLY A 304 22.19 -17.72 -16.22
CA GLY A 304 23.26 -17.50 -15.25
C GLY A 304 23.61 -18.82 -14.56
N HIS A 305 24.84 -19.28 -14.71
CA HIS A 305 25.37 -20.40 -13.92
C HIS A 305 25.76 -19.91 -12.52
N HIS A 306 25.21 -20.55 -11.47
CA HIS A 306 25.74 -20.44 -10.12
C HIS A 306 26.25 -21.80 -9.60
N LYS A 307 27.41 -21.73 -8.93
CA LYS A 307 28.22 -22.85 -8.43
C LYS A 307 27.71 -23.41 -7.11
N ASN A 308 27.94 -24.72 -6.97
CA ASN A 308 27.72 -25.57 -5.80
C ASN A 308 28.39 -25.11 -4.51
N THR A 309 27.64 -25.12 -3.40
CA THR A 309 28.14 -25.62 -2.10
C THR A 309 26.99 -26.08 -1.18
N THR A 310 27.05 -27.38 -0.81
CA THR A 310 26.52 -28.08 0.39
C THR A 310 25.11 -27.83 0.93
N SER A 311 24.30 -28.90 1.04
CA SER A 311 23.85 -29.39 2.36
C SER A 311 23.19 -30.78 2.37
N LEU A 312 23.65 -31.57 3.35
CA LEU A 312 23.16 -32.85 3.86
C LEU A 312 22.13 -32.56 4.97
N LEU A 313 20.83 -32.37 4.64
CA LEU A 313 19.81 -31.96 5.63
C LEU A 313 18.62 -32.93 5.79
N THR A 314 18.46 -33.91 4.89
CA THR A 314 17.27 -34.77 4.87
C THR A 314 17.25 -35.89 5.90
N GLU A 315 18.33 -36.16 6.64
CA GLU A 315 18.41 -37.33 7.54
C GLU A 315 18.03 -37.07 9.02
N THR A 316 17.80 -35.82 9.45
CA THR A 316 17.72 -35.48 10.89
C THR A 316 16.37 -34.99 11.42
N LEU A 317 15.37 -34.75 10.57
CA LEU A 317 14.03 -34.33 10.99
C LEU A 317 13.02 -35.48 10.81
N GLU A 318 12.38 -35.92 11.90
CA GLU A 318 11.24 -36.84 11.84
C GLU A 318 10.10 -36.17 11.05
N LYS A 319 9.87 -36.64 9.81
CA LYS A 319 8.83 -36.13 8.90
C LYS A 319 7.45 -36.55 9.42
N ASN A 320 6.51 -35.61 9.56
CA ASN A 320 5.12 -35.90 9.95
C ASN A 320 4.21 -35.83 8.72
N ILE A 321 4.29 -36.87 7.88
CA ILE A 321 3.62 -36.95 6.59
C ILE A 321 2.67 -38.16 6.63
N ASN A 322 1.39 -37.90 6.39
CA ASN A 322 0.38 -38.95 6.22
C ASN A 322 0.13 -39.13 4.72
N TYR A 323 0.38 -40.33 4.20
CA TYR A 323 0.10 -40.66 2.81
C TYR A 323 -1.38 -41.01 2.65
N THR A 324 -2.00 -40.44 1.63
CA THR A 324 -3.38 -40.72 1.23
C THR A 324 -3.39 -41.44 -0.11
N GLU A 325 -4.57 -41.84 -0.58
CA GLU A 325 -4.69 -42.52 -1.87
C GLU A 325 -4.21 -41.67 -3.05
N ARG A 326 -4.46 -40.35 -3.05
CA ARG A 326 -4.15 -39.44 -4.16
C ARG A 326 -3.05 -38.42 -3.89
N GLY A 327 -2.66 -38.24 -2.64
CA GLY A 327 -1.71 -37.21 -2.25
C GLY A 327 -1.11 -37.43 -0.86
N VAL A 328 -0.63 -36.36 -0.25
CA VAL A 328 0.00 -36.38 1.08
C VAL A 328 -0.56 -35.26 1.95
N GLN A 329 -0.67 -35.53 3.25
CA GLN A 329 -1.04 -34.54 4.24
C GLN A 329 0.15 -34.25 5.16
N PHE A 330 0.53 -32.98 5.26
CA PHE A 330 1.58 -32.50 6.14
C PHE A 330 0.98 -32.00 7.44
N ASN A 331 1.62 -32.35 8.55
CA ASN A 331 1.18 -31.92 9.88
C ASN A 331 2.35 -31.28 10.62
N LEU A 332 2.08 -30.16 11.30
CA LEU A 332 3.06 -29.59 12.23
C LEU A 332 3.35 -30.57 13.36
N GLN A 333 4.63 -30.63 13.77
CA GLN A 333 5.02 -31.38 14.94
C GLN A 333 4.42 -30.74 16.22
N PRO A 334 4.09 -31.53 17.26
CA PRO A 334 3.45 -31.00 18.48
C PRO A 334 4.26 -29.90 19.19
N TRP A 335 5.59 -29.98 19.15
CA TRP A 335 6.48 -28.99 19.76
C TRP A 335 6.45 -27.65 18.99
N ALA A 336 6.43 -27.67 17.66
CA ALA A 336 6.37 -26.48 16.82
C ALA A 336 5.03 -25.76 17.00
N THR A 337 3.95 -26.54 17.07
CA THR A 337 2.61 -26.06 17.40
C THR A 337 2.57 -25.35 18.75
N LYS A 338 3.26 -25.90 19.77
CA LYS A 338 3.35 -25.28 21.09
C LYS A 338 4.13 -23.97 21.07
N SER A 339 5.23 -23.89 20.32
CA SER A 339 6.03 -22.67 20.16
C SER A 339 5.24 -21.56 19.44
N LEU A 340 4.56 -21.88 18.34
CA LEU A 340 3.69 -20.95 17.62
C LEU A 340 2.53 -20.45 18.49
N ARG A 341 1.88 -21.35 19.26
CA ARG A 341 0.84 -20.96 20.23
C ARG A 341 1.36 -20.04 21.33
N LEU A 342 2.57 -20.29 21.85
CA LEU A 342 3.19 -19.44 22.87
C LEU A 342 3.50 -18.04 22.32
N ILE A 343 3.94 -17.93 21.06
CA ILE A 343 4.20 -16.65 20.40
C ILE A 343 2.89 -15.91 20.13
N ASN A 344 1.88 -16.58 19.57
CA ASN A 344 0.56 -15.98 19.37
C ASN A 344 -0.06 -15.54 20.71
N HIS A 345 0.16 -16.29 21.79
CA HIS A 345 -0.30 -15.91 23.12
C HIS A 345 0.51 -14.76 23.72
N ALA A 346 1.83 -14.70 23.50
CA ALA A 346 2.68 -13.57 23.91
C ALA A 346 2.32 -12.29 23.15
N PHE A 347 1.99 -12.40 21.86
CA PHE A 347 1.44 -11.32 21.04
C PHE A 347 0.10 -10.85 21.63
N LYS A 348 -0.86 -11.77 21.87
CA LYS A 348 -2.15 -11.47 22.52
C LYS A 348 -2.06 -10.99 23.98
N THR A 349 -1.01 -11.32 24.74
CA THR A 349 -0.83 -10.84 26.13
C THR A 349 -0.06 -9.53 26.22
N ASN A 350 0.77 -9.20 25.22
CA ASN A 350 1.32 -7.84 25.07
C ASN A 350 0.20 -6.85 24.72
N VAL A 351 -0.80 -7.26 23.93
CA VAL A 351 -2.04 -6.51 23.67
C VAL A 351 -2.78 -6.14 24.98
N TRP A 352 -2.75 -7.03 26.00
CA TRP A 352 -3.42 -6.76 27.29
C TRP A 352 -2.54 -6.08 28.35
N ARG A 353 -1.21 -6.27 28.34
CA ARG A 353 -0.30 -5.61 29.31
C ARG A 353 0.14 -4.20 28.88
N ALA A 354 0.08 -3.88 27.59
CA ALA A 354 0.37 -2.53 27.09
C ALA A 354 -0.69 -1.50 27.52
N LEU A 355 -1.91 -1.95 27.84
CA LEU A 355 -2.98 -1.12 28.42
C LEU A 355 -2.69 -0.67 29.87
N GLU A 356 -1.68 -1.24 30.54
CA GLU A 356 -1.34 -0.91 31.94
C GLU A 356 0.12 -0.45 32.14
N ALA A 357 0.87 -0.17 31.07
CA ALA A 357 2.20 0.44 31.19
C ALA A 357 2.08 1.93 31.53
N THR A 358 1.71 2.22 32.79
CA THR A 358 1.90 3.46 33.54
C THR A 358 2.29 4.68 32.71
N HIS A 359 1.36 5.18 31.87
CA HIS A 359 1.46 6.56 31.43
C HIS A 359 1.14 7.41 32.65
N GLN A 360 2.18 8.00 33.22
CA GLN A 360 2.04 9.14 34.11
C GLN A 360 1.14 10.14 33.37
N LYS A 361 -0.11 10.30 33.83
CA LYS A 361 -1.16 11.13 33.21
C LYS A 361 -0.66 12.57 33.07
N SER A 362 0.09 12.84 32.01
CA SER A 362 0.38 14.18 31.55
C SER A 362 -0.85 14.65 30.78
N SER A 363 -1.38 15.83 31.12
CA SER A 363 -2.55 16.45 30.48
C SER A 363 -2.39 16.69 28.97
N LYS A 364 -1.19 16.47 28.42
CA LYS A 364 -0.81 16.65 27.02
C LYS A 364 -1.19 15.49 26.09
N HIS A 365 -1.33 14.28 26.64
CA HIS A 365 -1.62 13.09 25.83
C HIS A 365 -3.12 12.85 25.74
N ILE A 366 -3.62 12.74 24.51
CA ILE A 366 -5.02 12.46 24.21
C ILE A 366 -5.09 11.09 23.54
N SER A 367 -5.71 10.12 24.21
CA SER A 367 -5.80 8.73 23.73
C SER A 367 -7.24 8.22 23.60
N LYS A 368 -8.23 9.00 24.06
CA LYS A 368 -9.64 8.63 23.98
C LYS A 368 -10.33 9.58 22.99
N PRO A 369 -10.79 9.09 21.82
CA PRO A 369 -11.57 9.91 20.90
C PRO A 369 -12.93 10.26 21.50
N VAL A 370 -13.53 11.35 21.02
CA VAL A 370 -14.91 11.72 21.34
C VAL A 370 -15.89 10.81 20.60
N ALA A 371 -15.55 10.43 19.37
CA ALA A 371 -16.31 9.52 18.51
C ALA A 371 -15.35 8.77 17.57
N SER A 372 -15.74 7.56 17.19
CA SER A 372 -15.06 6.73 16.19
C SER A 372 -15.97 6.44 15.01
N TYR A 373 -15.55 6.84 13.81
CA TYR A 373 -16.21 6.52 12.55
C TYR A 373 -15.50 5.32 11.91
N PHE A 374 -16.23 4.24 11.61
CA PHE A 374 -15.62 2.99 11.17
C PHE A 374 -16.43 2.30 10.07
N LEU A 375 -15.80 1.31 9.45
CA LEU A 375 -16.42 0.35 8.52
C LEU A 375 -16.15 -1.06 9.00
N THR A 376 -17.09 -1.96 8.73
CA THR A 376 -16.92 -3.40 9.01
C THR A 376 -16.29 -4.17 7.85
N SER A 377 -16.30 -3.59 6.63
CA SER A 377 -15.66 -4.20 5.46
C SER A 377 -14.13 -4.21 5.63
N PRO A 378 -13.47 -5.38 5.53
CA PRO A 378 -12.02 -5.46 5.58
C PRO A 378 -11.42 -4.74 4.37
N TYR A 379 -10.16 -4.31 4.52
CA TYR A 379 -9.38 -3.66 3.46
C TYR A 379 -9.98 -2.38 2.86
N ALA A 380 -11.05 -1.82 3.45
CA ALA A 380 -11.75 -0.65 2.90
C ALA A 380 -10.87 0.62 2.84
N ARG A 381 -9.85 0.70 3.70
CA ARG A 381 -8.93 1.85 3.83
C ARG A 381 -9.69 3.16 4.06
N LEU A 382 -10.69 3.15 4.95
CA LEU A 382 -11.41 4.36 5.35
C LEU A 382 -10.43 5.41 5.88
N GLY A 383 -10.62 6.65 5.46
CA GLY A 383 -9.77 7.78 5.86
C GLY A 383 -8.47 7.87 5.08
N TRP A 384 -8.39 7.18 3.92
CA TRP A 384 -7.29 7.35 2.97
C TRP A 384 -7.15 8.80 2.51
N ALA A 385 -8.29 9.44 2.23
CA ALA A 385 -8.39 10.87 1.94
C ALA A 385 -9.50 11.47 2.82
N LEU A 386 -9.27 12.68 3.32
CA LEU A 386 -10.18 13.41 4.20
C LEU A 386 -10.24 14.86 3.74
N ILE A 387 -11.44 15.45 3.80
CA ILE A 387 -11.63 16.89 3.62
C ILE A 387 -12.82 17.36 4.44
N SER A 388 -12.76 18.60 4.92
CA SER A 388 -13.83 19.28 5.64
C SER A 388 -14.37 20.43 4.80
N ALA A 389 -15.69 20.53 4.67
CA ALA A 389 -16.39 21.65 4.01
C ALA A 389 -17.89 21.61 4.32
N ASP A 390 -18.59 22.73 4.18
CA ASP A 390 -20.06 22.79 4.29
C ASP A 390 -20.71 22.30 2.99
N ILE A 391 -20.84 20.97 2.83
CA ILE A 391 -21.27 20.30 1.60
C ILE A 391 -22.77 20.49 1.35
N ASN A 392 -23.55 20.64 2.42
CA ASN A 392 -25.00 20.82 2.33
C ASN A 392 -25.44 22.29 2.40
N GLN A 393 -24.51 23.23 2.61
CA GLN A 393 -24.75 24.67 2.81
C GLN A 393 -25.68 25.01 3.98
N ASP A 394 -25.56 24.30 5.09
CA ASP A 394 -26.32 24.61 6.31
C ASP A 394 -25.59 25.56 7.27
N GLY A 395 -24.36 25.96 6.94
CA GLY A 395 -23.50 26.84 7.72
C GLY A 395 -22.53 26.10 8.64
N TYR A 396 -22.51 24.76 8.62
CA TYR A 396 -21.63 23.92 9.43
C TYR A 396 -20.66 23.12 8.55
N GLU A 397 -19.45 22.89 9.05
CA GLU A 397 -18.50 22.04 8.32
C GLU A 397 -18.87 20.56 8.46
N ASP A 398 -18.87 19.87 7.32
CA ASP A 398 -19.11 18.43 7.18
C ASP A 398 -17.79 17.69 6.97
N LEU A 399 -17.78 16.39 7.26
CA LEU A 399 -16.65 15.52 6.97
C LEU A 399 -16.92 14.67 5.71
N VAL A 400 -15.98 14.68 4.78
CA VAL A 400 -15.93 13.76 3.64
C VAL A 400 -14.75 12.82 3.80
N ALA A 401 -15.01 11.51 3.77
CA ALA A 401 -14.00 10.47 3.97
C ALA A 401 -13.98 9.44 2.84
N GLY A 402 -12.81 9.26 2.22
CA GLY A 402 -12.56 8.27 1.18
C GLY A 402 -12.18 6.90 1.73
N ALA A 403 -12.68 5.86 1.08
CA ALA A 403 -12.39 4.44 1.35
C ALA A 403 -12.11 3.72 0.02
N PRO A 404 -10.96 3.97 -0.64
CA PRO A 404 -10.68 3.47 -1.99
C PRO A 404 -10.51 1.95 -2.06
N GLY A 405 -10.24 1.29 -0.93
CA GLY A 405 -10.15 -0.17 -0.86
C GLY A 405 -11.52 -0.86 -0.71
N TYR A 406 -12.61 -0.10 -0.55
CA TYR A 406 -13.93 -0.66 -0.33
C TYR A 406 -14.31 -1.64 -1.45
N SER A 407 -14.78 -2.80 -1.03
CA SER A 407 -15.09 -3.94 -1.88
C SER A 407 -16.42 -4.54 -1.48
N THR A 408 -17.12 -5.13 -2.44
CA THR A 408 -18.27 -6.02 -2.19
C THR A 408 -18.02 -7.35 -2.87
N MET A 409 -18.83 -8.36 -2.57
CA MET A 409 -18.73 -9.66 -3.26
C MET A 409 -18.78 -9.48 -4.79
N GLY A 410 -17.79 -10.03 -5.49
CA GLY A 410 -17.64 -9.91 -6.95
C GLY A 410 -17.12 -8.54 -7.45
N HIS A 411 -16.90 -7.57 -6.56
CA HIS A 411 -16.47 -6.21 -6.93
C HIS A 411 -15.36 -5.73 -5.99
N ILE A 412 -14.12 -5.93 -6.42
CA ILE A 412 -12.93 -5.61 -5.63
C ILE A 412 -12.50 -4.17 -5.87
N GLN A 413 -12.17 -3.46 -4.78
CA GLN A 413 -11.56 -2.12 -4.76
C GLN A 413 -12.29 -1.11 -5.66
N ILE A 414 -13.62 -1.18 -5.68
CA ILE A 414 -14.45 -0.20 -6.41
C ILE A 414 -14.36 1.17 -5.73
N GLY A 415 -14.18 1.19 -4.41
CA GLY A 415 -14.04 2.39 -3.60
C GLY A 415 -15.37 3.07 -3.25
N ARG A 416 -15.37 3.79 -2.13
CA ARG A 416 -16.50 4.60 -1.63
C ARG A 416 -16.04 5.93 -1.04
N VAL A 417 -16.94 6.89 -0.99
CA VAL A 417 -16.81 8.15 -0.26
C VAL A 417 -18.04 8.32 0.62
N TYR A 418 -17.81 8.67 1.89
CA TYR A 418 -18.85 8.90 2.90
C TYR A 418 -18.88 10.37 3.25
N VAL A 419 -20.07 10.93 3.39
CA VAL A 419 -20.31 12.29 3.90
C VAL A 419 -21.03 12.19 5.22
N VAL A 420 -20.52 12.90 6.23
CA VAL A 420 -21.11 13.01 7.56
C VAL A 420 -21.35 14.47 7.84
N TYR A 421 -22.61 14.85 8.02
CA TYR A 421 -22.99 16.23 8.22
C TYR A 421 -22.67 16.71 9.63
N GLY A 422 -22.13 17.93 9.69
CA GLY A 422 -21.92 18.67 10.91
C GLY A 422 -23.20 19.32 11.40
N ASN A 423 -23.11 19.94 12.57
CA ASN A 423 -24.10 20.90 13.05
C ASN A 423 -23.40 21.90 13.98
N GLN A 424 -24.18 22.72 14.69
CA GLN A 424 -23.66 23.69 15.67
C GLN A 424 -22.66 23.11 16.69
N SER A 425 -22.80 21.83 17.04
CA SER A 425 -21.91 21.14 17.98
C SER A 425 -20.70 20.46 17.30
N GLY A 426 -20.53 20.63 16.00
CA GLY A 426 -19.56 19.93 15.16
C GLY A 426 -20.11 18.60 14.63
N LEU A 427 -19.21 17.67 14.32
CA LEU A 427 -19.58 16.32 13.90
C LEU A 427 -20.32 15.54 15.01
N PRO A 428 -21.15 14.55 14.66
CA PRO A 428 -21.84 13.69 15.63
C PRO A 428 -20.88 13.09 16.67
N PRO A 429 -21.07 13.35 17.98
CA PRO A 429 -20.17 12.85 19.02
C PRO A 429 -20.53 11.41 19.44
N GLU A 430 -20.78 10.53 18.48
CA GLU A 430 -21.11 9.12 18.71
C GLU A 430 -20.37 8.19 17.73
N ASP A 431 -20.07 6.98 18.20
CA ASP A 431 -19.46 5.96 17.35
C ASP A 431 -20.43 5.52 16.24
N MET A 432 -19.90 5.45 15.01
CA MET A 432 -20.74 5.37 13.82
C MET A 432 -20.17 4.43 12.76
N ASP A 433 -20.97 3.40 12.45
CA ASP A 433 -20.79 2.55 11.27
C ASP A 433 -21.27 3.33 10.03
N LEU A 434 -20.32 3.78 9.21
CA LEU A 434 -20.60 4.67 8.09
C LEU A 434 -21.42 3.99 6.99
N ASP A 435 -21.36 2.66 6.86
CA ASP A 435 -22.20 1.93 5.90
C ASP A 435 -23.70 2.03 6.22
N ARG A 436 -24.05 2.38 7.46
CA ARG A 436 -25.43 2.43 7.94
C ARG A 436 -25.93 3.83 8.26
N LYS A 437 -25.02 4.70 8.68
CA LYS A 437 -25.37 5.98 9.33
C LYS A 437 -24.79 7.22 8.64
N ALA A 438 -23.91 7.07 7.64
CA ALA A 438 -23.47 8.23 6.87
C ALA A 438 -24.66 8.92 6.19
N ASP A 439 -24.64 10.25 6.11
CA ASP A 439 -25.73 11.04 5.54
C ASP A 439 -25.79 10.89 4.02
N GLN A 440 -24.63 10.78 3.36
CA GLN A 440 -24.52 10.41 1.95
C GLN A 440 -23.38 9.42 1.71
N VAL A 441 -23.58 8.52 0.75
CA VAL A 441 -22.57 7.56 0.30
C VAL A 441 -22.49 7.60 -1.22
N LEU A 442 -21.29 7.89 -1.73
CA LEU A 442 -20.96 7.83 -3.15
C LEU A 442 -20.11 6.59 -3.42
N GLN A 443 -20.44 5.85 -4.46
CA GLN A 443 -19.79 4.57 -4.78
C GLN A 443 -19.14 4.59 -6.16
N GLY A 444 -17.92 4.07 -6.25
CA GLY A 444 -17.26 3.80 -7.52
C GLY A 444 -17.85 2.58 -8.24
N HIS A 445 -17.73 2.55 -9.57
CA HIS A 445 -18.32 1.48 -10.39
C HIS A 445 -17.28 0.71 -11.21
N GLN A 446 -16.03 1.20 -11.25
CA GLN A 446 -14.96 0.57 -12.02
C GLN A 446 -14.26 -0.49 -11.15
N PRO A 447 -14.10 -1.74 -11.63
CA PRO A 447 -13.33 -2.77 -10.93
C PRO A 447 -11.91 -2.27 -10.62
N SER A 448 -11.50 -2.38 -9.36
CA SER A 448 -10.22 -1.86 -8.88
C SER A 448 -9.95 -0.42 -9.32
N GLY A 449 -11.00 0.40 -9.37
CA GLY A 449 -10.91 1.82 -9.74
C GLY A 449 -10.34 2.69 -8.62
N ARG A 450 -10.45 2.23 -7.37
CA ARG A 450 -10.01 2.93 -6.15
C ARG A 450 -10.64 4.33 -6.00
N PHE A 451 -11.95 4.41 -6.22
CA PHE A 451 -12.71 5.65 -6.05
C PHE A 451 -12.63 6.17 -4.61
N GLY A 452 -12.36 7.47 -4.43
CA GLY A 452 -12.14 8.07 -3.12
C GLY A 452 -10.68 8.12 -2.70
N SER A 453 -9.72 7.92 -3.62
CA SER A 453 -8.28 8.02 -3.33
C SER A 453 -7.81 9.47 -3.11
N ALA A 454 -8.52 10.45 -3.63
CA ALA A 454 -8.25 11.87 -3.43
C ALA A 454 -9.57 12.64 -3.46
N LEU A 455 -9.63 13.77 -2.75
CA LEU A 455 -10.82 14.60 -2.60
C LEU A 455 -10.44 16.07 -2.76
N ALA A 456 -11.28 16.86 -3.42
CA ALA A 456 -11.20 18.32 -3.42
C ALA A 456 -12.62 18.90 -3.43
N VAL A 457 -12.84 19.94 -2.63
CA VAL A 457 -14.09 20.69 -2.57
C VAL A 457 -13.87 22.05 -3.19
N LEU A 458 -14.73 22.42 -4.14
CA LEU A 458 -14.70 23.68 -4.88
C LEU A 458 -16.08 23.93 -5.49
N ASP A 459 -16.37 25.15 -5.90
CA ASP A 459 -17.54 25.44 -6.74
C ASP A 459 -17.09 25.41 -8.22
N PHE A 460 -17.23 24.24 -8.86
CA PHE A 460 -16.64 23.99 -10.18
C PHE A 460 -17.52 24.53 -11.31
N ASN A 461 -18.82 24.73 -11.03
CA ASN A 461 -19.82 25.22 -11.96
C ASN A 461 -20.25 26.68 -11.69
N GLU A 462 -19.66 27.32 -10.68
CA GLU A 462 -19.89 28.69 -10.22
C GLU A 462 -21.36 29.01 -9.89
N ASP A 463 -22.10 28.05 -9.32
CA ASP A 463 -23.49 28.24 -8.90
C ASP A 463 -23.62 28.72 -7.44
N GLY A 464 -22.49 28.87 -6.75
CA GLY A 464 -22.39 29.30 -5.36
C GLY A 464 -22.51 28.15 -4.36
N VAL A 465 -22.60 26.89 -4.79
CA VAL A 465 -22.71 25.69 -3.95
C VAL A 465 -21.42 24.84 -4.04
N PRO A 466 -20.90 24.30 -2.93
CA PRO A 466 -19.75 23.41 -2.97
C PRO A 466 -20.03 22.11 -3.74
N ASP A 467 -19.16 21.82 -4.70
CA ASP A 467 -19.06 20.56 -5.42
C ASP A 467 -17.95 19.69 -4.83
N LEU A 468 -17.99 18.39 -5.13
CA LEU A 468 -16.97 17.44 -4.72
C LEU A 468 -16.33 16.75 -5.92
N ALA A 469 -15.01 16.94 -6.08
CA ALA A 469 -14.18 16.19 -7.00
C ALA A 469 -13.55 14.97 -6.30
N ILE A 470 -13.67 13.79 -6.93
CA ILE A 470 -13.22 12.51 -6.37
C ILE A 470 -12.30 11.80 -7.35
N GLY A 471 -11.09 11.47 -6.88
CA GLY A 471 -10.09 10.73 -7.65
C GLY A 471 -10.31 9.22 -7.63
N ALA A 472 -10.07 8.57 -8.76
CA ALA A 472 -10.08 7.12 -8.95
C ALA A 472 -8.88 6.70 -9.82
N PRO A 473 -7.65 6.73 -9.27
CA PRO A 473 -6.41 6.63 -10.06
C PRO A 473 -6.19 5.27 -10.73
N SER A 474 -6.87 4.23 -10.29
CA SER A 474 -6.68 2.87 -10.82
C SER A 474 -7.72 2.46 -11.88
N VAL A 475 -8.59 3.37 -12.32
CA VAL A 475 -9.54 3.10 -13.42
C VAL A 475 -8.79 2.59 -14.67
N GLY A 476 -9.25 1.46 -15.21
CA GLY A 476 -8.62 0.78 -16.35
C GLY A 476 -7.59 -0.28 -15.95
N SER A 477 -7.47 -0.61 -14.66
CA SER A 477 -6.64 -1.70 -14.12
C SER A 477 -6.98 -3.05 -14.73
N GLN A 478 -8.26 -3.40 -14.92
CA GLN A 478 -8.71 -4.64 -15.56
C GLN A 478 -8.19 -4.84 -17.00
N PHE A 479 -7.66 -3.78 -17.61
CA PHE A 479 -7.04 -3.80 -18.94
C PHE A 479 -5.53 -3.52 -18.90
N LEU A 480 -4.91 -3.55 -17.72
CA LEU A 480 -3.51 -3.17 -17.47
C LEU A 480 -3.15 -1.74 -17.90
N THR A 481 -4.16 -0.85 -18.04
CA THR A 481 -3.94 0.52 -18.54
C THR A 481 -3.79 1.56 -17.44
N TYR A 482 -4.45 1.41 -16.28
CA TYR A 482 -4.35 2.34 -15.13
C TYR A 482 -4.39 3.83 -15.53
N LYS A 483 -5.40 4.19 -16.34
CA LYS A 483 -5.57 5.54 -16.87
C LYS A 483 -6.01 6.53 -15.77
N GLY A 484 -6.80 6.05 -14.81
CA GLY A 484 -7.40 6.87 -13.78
C GLY A 484 -8.53 7.77 -14.30
N ALA A 485 -9.26 8.37 -13.37
CA ALA A 485 -10.33 9.31 -13.64
C ALA A 485 -10.57 10.24 -12.44
N VAL A 486 -11.20 11.39 -12.70
CA VAL A 486 -11.78 12.25 -11.66
C VAL A 486 -13.27 12.42 -11.93
N TYR A 487 -14.09 12.26 -10.89
CA TYR A 487 -15.53 12.42 -10.96
C TYR A 487 -15.94 13.62 -10.13
N VAL A 488 -16.70 14.56 -10.72
CA VAL A 488 -17.19 15.76 -10.02
C VAL A 488 -18.68 15.64 -9.83
N TYR A 489 -19.11 15.78 -8.57
CA TYR A 489 -20.49 15.73 -8.13
C TYR A 489 -20.91 17.13 -7.72
N PHE A 490 -21.92 17.68 -8.37
CA PHE A 490 -22.38 19.02 -8.05
C PHE A 490 -23.20 19.04 -6.76
N GLY A 491 -23.03 20.11 -6.00
CA GLY A 491 -23.81 20.39 -4.82
C GLY A 491 -25.24 20.84 -5.15
N THR A 492 -26.12 20.76 -4.17
CA THR A 492 -27.42 21.44 -4.19
C THR A 492 -27.72 21.91 -2.77
N ALA A 493 -27.89 23.22 -2.60
CA ALA A 493 -28.14 23.83 -1.30
C ALA A 493 -29.28 23.13 -0.53
N GLY A 494 -29.01 22.77 0.72
CA GLY A 494 -29.91 22.04 1.62
C GLY A 494 -30.17 20.58 1.26
N ARG A 495 -29.53 20.04 0.21
CA ARG A 495 -29.68 18.63 -0.23
C ARG A 495 -28.37 17.86 -0.32
N GLY A 496 -27.22 18.55 -0.34
CA GLY A 496 -25.90 17.95 -0.50
C GLY A 496 -25.58 17.60 -1.96
N LEU A 497 -24.80 16.54 -2.18
CA LEU A 497 -24.25 16.21 -3.49
C LEU A 497 -25.26 15.46 -4.38
N ALA A 498 -25.09 15.60 -5.70
CA ALA A 498 -25.81 14.81 -6.69
C ALA A 498 -25.57 13.30 -6.51
N PRO A 499 -26.53 12.43 -6.85
CA PRO A 499 -26.37 10.98 -6.71
C PRO A 499 -25.47 10.34 -7.77
N GLN A 500 -25.12 11.07 -8.83
CA GLN A 500 -24.29 10.64 -9.95
C GLN A 500 -23.35 11.78 -10.35
N PRO A 501 -22.16 11.48 -10.90
CA PRO A 501 -21.23 12.53 -11.27
C PRO A 501 -21.78 13.37 -12.43
N ASN A 502 -21.68 14.68 -12.29
CA ASN A 502 -22.06 15.64 -13.32
C ASN A 502 -20.98 15.76 -14.40
N ILE A 503 -19.71 15.66 -13.99
CA ILE A 503 -18.56 15.71 -14.89
C ILE A 503 -17.65 14.52 -14.60
N THR A 504 -17.16 13.89 -15.68
CA THR A 504 -16.08 12.91 -15.61
C THR A 504 -14.87 13.44 -16.37
N ILE A 505 -13.70 13.44 -15.74
CA ILE A 505 -12.42 13.80 -16.35
C ILE A 505 -11.61 12.53 -16.56
N THR A 506 -11.16 12.32 -17.80
CA THR A 506 -10.47 11.09 -18.21
C THR A 506 -9.07 11.36 -18.74
N CYS A 507 -8.22 10.34 -18.72
CA CYS A 507 -6.91 10.38 -19.34
C CYS A 507 -6.76 9.32 -20.43
N GLN A 508 -6.23 9.72 -21.59
CA GLN A 508 -6.02 8.83 -22.72
C GLN A 508 -4.76 7.95 -22.59
N TYR A 509 -3.78 8.37 -21.79
CA TYR A 509 -2.49 7.70 -21.66
C TYR A 509 -2.55 6.51 -20.71
N SER A 510 -1.93 5.39 -21.07
CA SER A 510 -1.70 4.30 -20.10
C SER A 510 -0.77 4.77 -18.99
N TYR A 511 -1.00 4.25 -17.79
CA TYR A 511 -0.32 4.57 -16.54
C TYR A 511 -0.48 6.03 -16.10
N CYS A 512 -1.49 6.72 -16.61
CA CYS A 512 -1.73 8.12 -16.30
C CYS A 512 -2.16 8.36 -14.86
N ASN A 513 -2.75 7.36 -14.19
CA ASN A 513 -3.15 7.42 -12.78
C ASN A 513 -3.88 8.71 -12.36
N LEU A 514 -4.69 9.27 -13.26
CA LEU A 514 -5.36 10.55 -13.07
C LEU A 514 -6.23 10.54 -11.81
N GLY A 515 -6.14 11.59 -10.99
CA GLY A 515 -6.84 11.68 -9.71
C GLY A 515 -6.08 11.08 -8.53
N TRP A 516 -4.75 11.00 -8.62
CA TRP A 516 -3.90 10.61 -7.49
C TRP A 516 -3.91 11.64 -6.36
N SER A 517 -3.78 12.92 -6.71
CA SER A 517 -3.88 14.06 -5.79
C SER A 517 -4.79 15.10 -6.42
N LEU A 518 -5.61 15.74 -5.59
CA LEU A 518 -6.53 16.80 -5.99
C LEU A 518 -6.33 18.00 -5.08
N LEU A 519 -6.47 19.20 -5.64
CA LEU A 519 -6.41 20.46 -4.91
C LEU A 519 -7.38 21.45 -5.53
N ALA A 520 -8.12 22.16 -4.69
CA ALA A 520 -8.86 23.35 -5.08
C ALA A 520 -7.97 24.57 -4.87
N ALA A 521 -7.65 25.30 -5.95
CA ALA A 521 -6.84 26.50 -5.89
C ALA A 521 -7.19 27.43 -7.04
N ASP A 522 -7.18 28.74 -6.80
CA ASP A 522 -7.42 29.74 -7.83
C ASP A 522 -6.17 29.90 -8.70
N VAL A 523 -6.17 29.23 -9.86
CA VAL A 523 -5.04 29.12 -10.78
C VAL A 523 -5.09 30.23 -11.84
N ASP A 524 -6.28 30.65 -12.26
CA ASP A 524 -6.42 31.68 -13.30
C ASP A 524 -6.45 33.12 -12.77
N GLY A 525 -6.54 33.31 -11.46
CA GLY A 525 -6.53 34.62 -10.83
C GLY A 525 -7.91 35.23 -10.60
N ASN A 526 -9.01 34.55 -10.92
CA ASN A 526 -10.33 35.14 -11.04
C ASN A 526 -11.11 35.29 -9.71
N GLY A 527 -10.62 34.72 -8.61
CA GLY A 527 -11.24 34.73 -7.29
C GLY A 527 -11.94 33.42 -6.90
N ASN A 528 -12.19 32.52 -7.86
CA ASN A 528 -12.80 31.22 -7.68
C ASN A 528 -11.73 30.13 -7.69
N ALA A 529 -11.97 29.04 -6.96
CA ALA A 529 -11.05 27.91 -6.94
C ALA A 529 -11.23 27.04 -8.19
N ASP A 530 -10.11 26.66 -8.80
CA ASP A 530 -10.03 25.73 -9.92
C ASP A 530 -9.62 24.33 -9.44
N LEU A 531 -9.91 23.32 -10.27
CA LEU A 531 -9.52 21.95 -9.97
C LEU A 531 -8.10 21.68 -10.49
N VAL A 532 -7.16 21.43 -9.58
CA VAL A 532 -5.81 20.96 -9.88
C VAL A 532 -5.71 19.46 -9.64
N VAL A 533 -5.14 18.73 -10.60
CA VAL A 533 -5.03 17.27 -10.58
C VAL A 533 -3.58 16.85 -10.78
N GLY A 534 -3.03 16.09 -9.84
CA GLY A 534 -1.71 15.48 -9.94
C GLY A 534 -1.77 14.03 -10.44
N SER A 535 -0.76 13.64 -11.21
CA SER A 535 -0.67 12.32 -11.86
C SER A 535 0.78 11.82 -11.86
N PRO A 536 1.33 11.41 -10.70
CA PRO A 536 2.76 11.14 -10.53
C PRO A 536 3.32 9.93 -11.29
N TYR A 537 2.48 8.95 -11.65
CA TYR A 537 2.91 7.76 -12.39
C TYR A 537 2.74 7.94 -13.90
N ALA A 538 2.08 9.02 -14.32
CA ALA A 538 1.91 9.34 -15.72
C ALA A 538 3.25 9.46 -16.46
N PRO A 539 3.27 9.14 -17.76
CA PRO A 539 4.48 9.25 -18.56
C PRO A 539 5.14 10.64 -18.50
N GLY A 540 4.39 11.72 -18.77
CA GLY A 540 4.90 13.10 -18.75
C GLY A 540 6.17 13.29 -19.61
N GLY A 541 6.21 12.64 -20.78
CA GLY A 541 7.40 12.60 -21.65
C GLY A 541 8.46 11.55 -21.28
N GLY A 542 8.24 10.71 -20.27
CA GLY A 542 9.13 9.63 -19.86
C GLY A 542 8.42 8.51 -19.09
N LYS A 543 9.14 7.81 -18.19
CA LYS A 543 8.55 6.77 -17.32
C LYS A 543 8.27 7.37 -15.95
N GLN A 544 7.01 7.41 -15.53
CA GLN A 544 6.60 7.96 -14.23
C GLN A 544 7.24 9.32 -13.90
N ARG A 545 7.36 10.20 -14.91
CA ARG A 545 7.81 11.56 -14.64
C ARG A 545 6.74 12.33 -13.85
N GLY A 546 5.50 12.03 -14.19
CA GLY A 546 4.31 12.67 -13.65
C GLY A 546 3.99 13.98 -14.35
N PHE A 547 2.78 14.46 -14.15
CA PHE A 547 2.34 15.80 -14.56
C PHE A 547 1.31 16.35 -13.59
N VAL A 548 1.06 17.66 -13.68
CA VAL A 548 -0.04 18.35 -13.01
C VAL A 548 -0.82 19.15 -14.04
N VAL A 549 -2.15 19.06 -13.97
CA VAL A 549 -3.08 19.83 -14.81
C VAL A 549 -4.05 20.63 -13.95
N ALA A 550 -4.55 21.74 -14.49
CA ALA A 550 -5.63 22.51 -13.88
C ALA A 550 -6.78 22.75 -14.87
N PHE A 551 -8.01 22.71 -14.34
CA PHE A 551 -9.26 22.94 -15.04
C PHE A 551 -9.98 24.13 -14.41
N TYR A 552 -10.12 25.22 -15.16
CA TYR A 552 -10.67 26.47 -14.63
C TYR A 552 -12.17 26.38 -14.41
N SER A 553 -12.64 26.76 -13.24
CA SER A 553 -14.07 26.88 -12.90
C SER A 553 -14.73 27.95 -13.77
N HIS A 554 -16.00 27.75 -14.11
CA HIS A 554 -16.80 28.73 -14.83
C HIS A 554 -18.30 28.39 -14.73
N PHE A 555 -19.12 29.43 -14.84
CA PHE A 555 -20.58 29.31 -14.84
C PHE A 555 -21.11 28.28 -15.84
N ASN A 556 -22.05 27.44 -15.38
CA ASN A 556 -22.78 26.45 -16.17
C ASN A 556 -21.93 25.36 -16.84
N ARG A 557 -20.88 24.90 -16.16
CA ARG A 557 -19.98 23.84 -16.65
C ARG A 557 -20.67 22.50 -17.00
N SER A 558 -21.91 22.29 -16.57
CA SER A 558 -22.69 21.06 -16.80
C SER A 558 -22.82 20.64 -18.27
N ASP A 559 -22.69 21.58 -19.23
CA ASP A 559 -22.75 21.30 -20.67
C ASP A 559 -21.58 20.40 -21.17
N GLN A 560 -20.50 20.28 -20.38
CA GLN A 560 -19.31 19.48 -20.67
C GLN A 560 -19.20 18.28 -19.73
N GLY A 561 -20.20 17.41 -19.73
CA GLY A 561 -20.26 16.23 -18.83
C GLY A 561 -19.10 15.22 -18.96
N LEU A 562 -18.27 15.34 -20.02
CA LEU A 562 -17.03 14.59 -20.19
C LEU A 562 -15.89 15.54 -20.57
N LEU A 563 -14.81 15.51 -19.80
CA LEU A 563 -13.55 16.20 -20.06
C LEU A 563 -12.41 15.19 -20.21
N SER A 564 -11.35 15.61 -20.86
CA SER A 564 -10.09 14.89 -20.94
C SER A 564 -8.95 15.78 -20.45
N VAL A 565 -7.80 15.17 -20.15
CA VAL A 565 -6.55 15.88 -19.84
C VAL A 565 -6.17 16.90 -20.94
N GLN A 566 -6.60 16.70 -22.19
CA GLN A 566 -6.34 17.64 -23.29
C GLN A 566 -7.15 18.94 -23.19
N ASP A 567 -8.25 18.91 -22.43
CA ASP A 567 -9.12 20.07 -22.21
C ASP A 567 -8.63 20.92 -21.02
N ALA A 568 -7.53 20.54 -20.38
CA ALA A 568 -6.95 21.30 -19.27
C ALA A 568 -6.50 22.70 -19.73
N ASN A 569 -6.75 23.70 -18.89
CA ASN A 569 -6.41 25.09 -19.17
C ASN A 569 -4.94 25.39 -18.86
N TRP A 570 -4.34 24.64 -17.95
CA TRP A 570 -2.93 24.76 -17.55
C TRP A 570 -2.34 23.38 -17.29
N MET A 571 -1.07 23.17 -17.68
CA MET A 571 -0.38 21.89 -17.52
C MET A 571 1.13 22.09 -17.39
N VAL A 572 1.75 21.30 -16.51
CA VAL A 572 3.21 21.16 -16.40
C VAL A 572 3.59 19.69 -16.21
N GLU A 573 4.71 19.29 -16.81
CA GLU A 573 5.22 17.93 -16.78
C GLU A 573 6.48 17.83 -15.89
N GLY A 574 6.67 16.66 -15.28
CA GLY A 574 7.86 16.34 -14.51
C GLY A 574 9.11 16.18 -15.40
N GLU A 575 10.27 16.48 -14.84
CA GLU A 575 11.53 16.55 -15.61
C GLU A 575 12.25 15.21 -15.72
N GLU A 576 12.09 14.33 -14.72
CA GLU A 576 12.91 13.13 -14.54
C GLU A 576 12.07 11.87 -14.35
N ASN A 577 12.53 10.76 -14.93
CA ASN A 577 11.85 9.47 -14.81
C ASN A 577 11.80 9.02 -13.35
N TYR A 578 10.64 8.49 -12.94
CA TYR A 578 10.37 8.02 -11.58
C TYR A 578 10.50 9.10 -10.51
N ALA A 579 10.45 10.39 -10.86
CA ALA A 579 10.50 11.48 -9.88
C ALA A 579 9.15 11.74 -9.19
N TRP A 580 8.06 11.18 -9.72
CA TRP A 580 6.70 11.30 -9.19
C TRP A 580 6.24 12.74 -8.99
N PHE A 581 6.47 13.58 -10.00
CA PHE A 581 6.01 14.96 -9.97
C PHE A 581 4.47 15.03 -9.92
N GLY A 582 3.93 15.81 -8.98
CA GLY A 582 2.48 15.86 -8.73
C GLY A 582 2.01 14.88 -7.65
N PHE A 583 2.92 14.26 -6.90
CA PHE A 583 2.55 13.33 -5.83
C PHE A 583 1.76 14.02 -4.71
N SER A 584 2.17 15.23 -4.33
CA SER A 584 1.50 16.09 -3.35
C SER A 584 1.32 17.49 -3.94
N LEU A 585 0.24 18.15 -3.52
CA LEU A 585 -0.16 19.47 -4.00
C LEU A 585 -0.51 20.35 -2.81
N ALA A 586 -0.13 21.62 -2.87
CA ALA A 586 -0.59 22.66 -1.95
C ALA A 586 -0.64 24.00 -2.68
N SER A 587 -1.32 24.99 -2.11
CA SER A 587 -1.36 26.35 -2.67
C SER A 587 -1.24 27.40 -1.58
N CYS A 588 -0.57 28.50 -1.89
CA CYS A 588 -0.39 29.63 -0.97
C CYS A 588 -0.72 30.96 -1.66
N GLN A 589 -1.56 31.76 -1.00
CA GLN A 589 -1.84 33.14 -1.42
C GLN A 589 -0.86 34.11 -0.74
N LEU A 590 0.05 34.67 -1.53
CA LEU A 590 0.87 35.82 -1.15
C LEU A 590 0.19 37.12 -1.64
N ASP A 591 0.69 38.27 -1.20
CA ASP A 591 -0.03 39.54 -1.37
C ASP A 591 -0.28 39.88 -2.85
N ASP A 592 0.70 39.60 -3.72
CA ASP A 592 0.62 39.81 -5.18
C ASP A 592 0.87 38.53 -6.01
N VAL A 593 0.99 37.37 -5.37
CA VAL A 593 1.42 36.12 -6.04
C VAL A 593 0.61 34.93 -5.53
N LYS A 594 0.06 34.14 -6.45
CA LYS A 594 -0.56 32.84 -6.13
C LYS A 594 0.46 31.74 -6.43
N LEU A 595 0.83 30.99 -5.40
CA LEU A 595 1.79 29.91 -5.57
C LEU A 595 1.06 28.57 -5.60
N LEU A 596 1.26 27.82 -6.68
CA LEU A 596 0.98 26.39 -6.72
C LEU A 596 2.25 25.63 -6.36
N LEU A 597 2.16 24.76 -5.35
CA LEU A 597 3.26 24.01 -4.78
C LEU A 597 3.11 22.53 -5.15
N ILE A 598 4.15 21.94 -5.73
CA ILE A 598 4.10 20.59 -6.29
C ILE A 598 5.26 19.76 -5.75
N GLY A 599 4.96 18.62 -5.15
CA GLY A 599 5.93 17.66 -4.65
C GLY A 599 6.37 16.62 -5.68
N SER A 600 7.63 16.23 -5.61
CA SER A 600 8.28 15.21 -6.44
C SER A 600 9.22 14.37 -5.54
N PRO A 601 8.66 13.49 -4.69
CA PRO A 601 9.39 12.91 -3.56
C PRO A 601 10.50 11.95 -3.96
N THR A 602 10.43 11.34 -5.13
CA THR A 602 11.44 10.37 -5.60
C THR A 602 12.44 10.98 -6.58
N TRP A 603 12.46 12.31 -6.70
CA TRP A 603 13.48 13.03 -7.47
C TRP A 603 14.90 12.70 -6.95
N LYS A 604 15.86 12.56 -7.87
CA LYS A 604 17.24 12.14 -7.57
C LYS A 604 18.26 13.16 -8.08
N THR A 605 19.39 13.30 -7.40
CA THR A 605 20.45 14.21 -7.87
C THR A 605 21.19 13.60 -9.07
N CYS A 606 20.90 14.09 -10.28
CA CYS A 606 21.41 13.46 -11.51
C CYS A 606 22.91 13.74 -11.81
N SER A 607 23.63 12.68 -12.21
CA SER A 607 25.01 12.65 -12.73
C SER A 607 25.13 12.90 -14.25
N SER A 608 24.02 13.04 -14.98
CA SER A 608 24.08 13.39 -16.42
C SER A 608 24.55 14.83 -16.69
N CYS A 609 24.68 15.65 -15.65
CA CYS A 609 25.16 17.03 -15.73
C CYS A 609 26.65 17.21 -15.40
N ASN A 610 27.33 16.20 -14.83
CA ASN A 610 28.78 16.27 -14.65
C ASN A 610 29.41 14.88 -14.36
N PRO A 611 30.23 14.32 -15.27
CA PRO A 611 30.97 13.06 -15.04
C PRO A 611 31.93 13.08 -13.84
N LEU A 612 32.12 14.24 -13.20
CA LEU A 612 33.01 14.46 -12.07
C LEU A 612 32.31 14.33 -10.70
N LEU A 613 30.97 14.22 -10.65
CA LEU A 613 30.22 14.06 -9.40
C LEU A 613 30.00 12.57 -9.10
N LEU A 614 30.78 12.05 -8.15
CA LEU A 614 30.78 10.65 -7.67
C LEU A 614 29.65 10.33 -6.66
N ASP A 615 28.77 11.27 -6.31
CA ASP A 615 27.77 11.11 -5.23
C ASP A 615 26.34 11.36 -5.75
N VAL A 616 25.76 10.37 -6.46
CA VAL A 616 24.33 10.36 -6.84
C VAL A 616 23.51 9.91 -5.63
N ARG A 617 22.56 10.74 -5.21
CA ARG A 617 21.63 10.40 -4.12
C ARG A 617 20.25 10.11 -4.69
N GLN A 618 19.70 8.97 -4.31
CA GLN A 618 18.37 8.52 -4.71
C GLN A 618 17.29 9.17 -3.85
N SER A 619 16.13 9.41 -4.44
CA SER A 619 14.92 9.81 -3.73
C SER A 619 15.13 10.91 -2.68
N VAL A 620 15.96 11.92 -3.00
CA VAL A 620 16.16 13.07 -2.10
C VAL A 620 14.89 13.91 -2.01
N GLY A 621 14.11 13.90 -3.08
CA GLY A 621 12.87 14.65 -3.21
C GLY A 621 13.09 16.11 -3.59
N LYS A 622 12.05 16.70 -4.17
CA LYS A 622 12.05 18.08 -4.64
C LYS A 622 10.66 18.69 -4.56
N VAL A 623 10.61 19.97 -4.28
CA VAL A 623 9.37 20.77 -4.26
C VAL A 623 9.51 21.92 -5.23
N TYR A 624 8.48 22.16 -6.02
CA TYR A 624 8.41 23.22 -7.02
C TYR A 624 7.37 24.25 -6.63
N GLY A 625 7.67 25.53 -6.83
CA GLY A 625 6.68 26.60 -6.80
C GLY A 625 6.43 27.11 -8.21
N TYR A 626 5.16 27.26 -8.59
CA TYR A 626 4.73 27.89 -9.82
C TYR A 626 3.86 29.11 -9.51
N ASN A 627 3.89 30.11 -10.39
CA ASN A 627 2.99 31.26 -10.35
C ASN A 627 2.15 31.27 -11.64
N PRO A 628 1.04 30.52 -11.66
CA PRO A 628 0.14 30.46 -12.81
C PRO A 628 -0.35 31.86 -13.25
N PRO A 629 -0.68 32.06 -14.54
CA PRO A 629 -0.74 31.05 -15.60
C PRO A 629 0.62 30.68 -16.20
N SER A 630 1.72 31.25 -15.71
CA SER A 630 3.06 30.85 -16.17
C SER A 630 3.30 29.36 -15.90
N THR A 631 3.85 28.67 -16.90
CA THR A 631 4.36 27.29 -16.77
C THR A 631 5.85 27.26 -16.44
N GLU A 632 6.49 28.43 -16.31
CA GLU A 632 7.87 28.52 -15.84
C GLU A 632 7.91 28.37 -14.32
N ARG A 633 8.88 27.59 -13.83
CA ARG A 633 9.11 27.41 -12.39
C ARG A 633 9.43 28.74 -11.74
N TRP A 634 8.72 29.06 -10.66
CA TRP A 634 8.95 30.26 -9.84
C TRP A 634 10.12 30.05 -8.87
N PHE A 635 10.19 28.86 -8.24
CA PHE A 635 11.35 28.40 -7.47
C PHE A 635 11.36 26.88 -7.39
N GLU A 636 12.46 26.34 -6.85
CA GLU A 636 12.55 24.94 -6.45
C GLU A 636 13.35 24.77 -5.15
N ILE A 637 13.00 23.73 -4.38
CA ILE A 637 13.68 23.32 -3.17
C ILE A 637 14.01 21.83 -3.29
N THR A 638 15.30 21.49 -3.28
CA THR A 638 15.78 20.11 -3.42
C THR A 638 16.24 19.58 -2.08
N GLY A 639 15.83 18.36 -1.74
CA GLY A 639 16.29 17.66 -0.55
C GLY A 639 17.79 17.33 -0.61
N ASP A 640 18.42 17.21 0.56
CA ASP A 640 19.84 16.89 0.69
C ASP A 640 20.09 15.48 1.26
N LYS A 641 19.06 14.82 1.80
CA LYS A 641 19.16 13.48 2.39
C LYS A 641 18.84 12.41 1.36
N ASP A 642 19.81 11.53 1.15
CA ASP A 642 19.58 10.29 0.40
C ASP A 642 18.39 9.53 0.99
N MET A 643 17.49 9.08 0.14
CA MET A 643 16.25 8.41 0.52
C MET A 643 15.36 9.23 1.46
N GLY A 644 15.50 10.57 1.49
CA GLY A 644 14.74 11.46 2.38
C GLY A 644 13.29 11.70 1.97
N ARG A 645 12.98 11.56 0.68
CA ARG A 645 11.66 11.76 0.06
C ARG A 645 11.00 13.10 0.41
N MET A 646 11.78 14.18 0.35
CA MET A 646 11.27 15.52 0.59
C MET A 646 10.15 15.87 -0.40
N GLY A 647 9.05 16.43 0.11
CA GLY A 647 7.87 16.78 -0.70
C GLY A 647 6.84 15.67 -0.79
N LEU A 648 6.92 14.64 0.06
CA LEU A 648 5.88 13.62 0.16
C LEU A 648 4.57 14.21 0.69
N SER A 649 4.65 15.13 1.66
CA SER A 649 3.54 15.93 2.18
C SER A 649 3.90 17.42 2.15
N LEU A 650 2.91 18.27 1.90
CA LEU A 650 3.05 19.71 1.77
C LEU A 650 1.89 20.40 2.49
N ALA A 651 2.18 21.46 3.23
CA ALA A 651 1.18 22.35 3.78
C ALA A 651 1.71 23.80 3.74
N SER A 652 0.81 24.77 3.60
CA SER A 652 1.16 26.19 3.68
C SER A 652 0.18 26.95 4.55
N GLY A 653 0.66 27.96 5.25
CA GLY A 653 -0.10 28.67 6.27
C GLY A 653 0.73 29.77 6.91
N VAL A 654 0.31 30.21 8.09
CA VAL A 654 0.89 31.34 8.82
C VAL A 654 1.37 30.89 10.20
N LEU A 655 2.66 31.01 10.48
CA LEU A 655 3.26 30.69 11.77
C LEU A 655 3.99 31.90 12.36
N SER A 656 4.19 31.92 13.68
CA SER A 656 5.13 32.84 14.32
C SER A 656 6.44 32.14 14.61
N VAL A 657 7.51 32.53 13.91
CA VAL A 657 8.87 32.01 14.10
C VAL A 657 9.75 33.10 14.71
N ASP A 658 10.35 32.81 15.86
CA ASP A 658 11.15 33.77 16.65
C ASP A 658 10.39 35.09 16.93
N GLY A 659 9.08 34.98 17.15
CA GLY A 659 8.18 36.12 17.44
C GLY A 659 7.76 36.94 16.22
N ASN A 660 8.11 36.52 15.00
CA ASN A 660 7.70 37.18 13.77
C ASN A 660 6.68 36.31 13.02
N THR A 661 5.54 36.89 12.66
CA THR A 661 4.55 36.24 11.78
C THR A 661 5.12 36.05 10.37
N ARG A 662 5.05 34.83 9.85
CA ARG A 662 5.58 34.43 8.54
C ARG A 662 4.55 33.60 7.79
N LYS A 663 4.41 33.85 6.49
CA LYS A 663 3.79 32.90 5.56
C LYS A 663 4.81 31.80 5.30
N VAL A 664 4.44 30.55 5.53
CA VAL A 664 5.37 29.42 5.48
C VAL A 664 4.90 28.32 4.55
N LEU A 665 5.88 27.54 4.09
CA LEU A 665 5.68 26.22 3.49
C LEU A 665 6.30 25.19 4.43
N VAL A 666 5.52 24.20 4.85
CA VAL A 666 5.99 23.05 5.61
C VAL A 666 6.08 21.85 4.69
N VAL A 667 7.25 21.22 4.65
CA VAL A 667 7.56 20.09 3.78
C VAL A 667 7.92 18.86 4.60
N GLY A 668 7.24 17.76 4.35
CA GLY A 668 7.58 16.46 4.93
C GLY A 668 8.70 15.74 4.17
N ALA A 669 9.60 15.11 4.92
CA ALA A 669 10.63 14.20 4.43
C ALA A 669 10.66 12.95 5.34
N PRO A 670 9.62 12.09 5.28
CA PRO A 670 9.34 11.09 6.31
C PRO A 670 10.34 9.93 6.36
N THR A 671 11.12 9.72 5.30
CA THR A 671 12.13 8.66 5.25
C THR A 671 13.54 9.19 5.50
N ALA A 672 13.70 10.49 5.78
CA ALA A 672 14.98 11.03 6.15
C ALA A 672 15.48 10.46 7.50
N ASP A 673 16.77 10.15 7.54
CA ASP A 673 17.46 9.78 8.76
C ASP A 673 17.60 10.99 9.70
N SER A 674 17.45 10.75 10.99
CA SER A 674 17.70 11.76 12.04
C SER A 674 18.83 11.33 12.96
N LEU A 675 19.49 12.30 13.60
CA LEU A 675 20.55 12.04 14.58
C LEU A 675 19.97 12.03 15.99
N SER A 676 20.04 10.87 16.65
CA SER A 676 19.76 10.75 18.08
C SER A 676 21.00 11.04 18.90
N ARG A 677 20.84 11.82 19.97
CA ARG A 677 21.88 12.04 20.98
C ARG A 677 21.37 11.57 22.33
N ILE A 678 22.09 10.64 22.95
CA ILE A 678 21.85 10.16 24.30
C ILE A 678 23.11 10.48 25.11
N LEU A 679 23.02 11.47 26.00
CA LEU A 679 24.20 12.01 26.71
C LEU A 679 25.31 12.41 25.70
N PHE A 680 26.43 11.69 25.71
CA PHE A 680 27.60 11.93 24.85
C PHE A 680 27.66 10.98 23.64
N MET A 681 26.72 10.04 23.53
CA MET A 681 26.66 9.10 22.41
C MET A 681 25.71 9.62 21.34
N SER A 682 26.11 9.49 20.08
CA SER A 682 25.24 9.77 18.94
C SER A 682 24.98 8.49 18.16
N SER A 683 23.75 8.36 17.65
CA SER A 683 23.33 7.23 16.82
C SER A 683 22.36 7.72 15.75
N VAL A 684 22.29 7.02 14.62
CA VAL A 684 21.35 7.36 13.55
C VAL A 684 20.02 6.69 13.82
N LEU A 685 18.95 7.49 13.83
CA LEU A 685 17.59 7.02 13.77
C LEU A 685 17.19 6.90 12.29
N HIS A 686 17.38 5.70 11.74
CA HIS A 686 17.03 5.44 10.34
C HIS A 686 15.56 5.73 10.07
N GLN A 687 15.29 6.51 9.02
CA GLN A 687 13.96 6.88 8.53
C GLN A 687 13.01 7.33 9.63
N ALA A 688 13.54 8.15 10.55
CA ALA A 688 12.73 8.75 11.61
C ALA A 688 11.80 9.83 11.09
N GLY A 689 12.21 10.51 10.00
CA GLY A 689 11.44 11.51 9.32
C GLY A 689 11.65 12.92 9.86
N LEU A 690 11.41 13.90 8.97
CA LEU A 690 11.56 15.33 9.22
C LEU A 690 10.32 16.11 8.76
N ALA A 691 10.05 17.22 9.43
CA ALA A 691 9.20 18.30 8.92
C ALA A 691 10.05 19.58 8.86
N LEU A 692 10.09 20.20 7.68
CA LEU A 692 10.93 21.34 7.34
C LEU A 692 10.07 22.57 7.07
N VAL A 693 10.30 23.66 7.81
CA VAL A 693 9.52 24.91 7.66
C VAL A 693 10.34 25.92 6.87
N TYR A 694 9.81 26.41 5.76
CA TYR A 694 10.42 27.41 4.89
C TYR A 694 9.67 28.74 4.95
N ASP A 695 10.40 29.85 4.95
CA ASP A 695 9.85 31.20 4.81
C ASP A 695 9.47 31.46 3.34
N LEU A 696 8.22 31.84 3.10
CA LEU A 696 7.74 32.26 1.77
C LEU A 696 7.69 33.79 1.60
N SER A 697 8.13 34.57 2.60
CA SER A 697 8.14 36.05 2.52
C SER A 697 8.91 36.55 1.29
N ASN A 698 9.99 35.87 0.90
CA ASN A 698 10.59 36.02 -0.42
C ASN A 698 10.10 34.88 -1.33
N SER A 699 9.04 35.15 -2.09
CA SER A 699 8.35 34.15 -2.92
C SER A 699 9.25 33.46 -3.94
N THR A 700 10.36 34.08 -4.35
CA THR A 700 11.29 33.54 -5.38
C THR A 700 12.42 32.71 -4.80
N LYS A 701 12.68 32.81 -3.49
CA LYS A 701 13.78 32.11 -2.83
C LYS A 701 13.42 31.74 -1.39
N PRO A 702 12.64 30.67 -1.20
CA PRO A 702 12.29 30.20 0.12
C PRO A 702 13.54 29.83 0.92
N SER A 703 13.56 30.19 2.21
CA SER A 703 14.67 29.90 3.12
C SER A 703 14.21 29.01 4.27
N LEU A 704 14.98 27.97 4.59
CA LEU A 704 14.68 27.09 5.71
C LEU A 704 14.75 27.86 7.04
N LEU A 705 13.65 27.86 7.78
CA LEU A 705 13.51 28.46 9.11
C LEU A 705 13.75 27.45 10.22
N SER A 706 12.99 26.35 10.20
CA SER A 706 12.92 25.40 11.31
C SER A 706 12.95 23.95 10.84
N THR A 707 13.51 23.07 11.66
CA THR A 707 13.53 21.63 11.44
C THR A 707 12.98 20.90 12.66
N PHE A 708 12.02 20.01 12.41
CA PHE A 708 11.44 19.09 13.38
C PHE A 708 11.80 17.66 12.98
N SER A 709 12.14 16.81 13.94
CA SER A 709 12.61 15.44 13.73
C SER A 709 11.85 14.44 14.58
N GLY A 710 11.56 13.28 13.99
CA GLY A 710 11.01 12.12 14.71
C GLY A 710 12.01 11.47 15.67
N ASP A 711 11.51 10.88 16.75
CA ASP A 711 12.30 10.28 17.85
C ASP A 711 12.39 8.76 17.81
N ARG A 712 11.88 8.14 16.74
CA ARG A 712 11.81 6.69 16.57
C ARG A 712 12.26 6.30 15.16
N ARG A 713 13.03 5.22 15.07
CA ARG A 713 13.38 4.61 13.78
C ARG A 713 12.13 4.19 13.03
N PHE A 714 12.12 4.39 11.72
CA PHE A 714 11.05 4.00 10.81
C PHE A 714 9.68 4.60 11.10
N SER A 715 9.61 5.67 11.91
CA SER A 715 8.34 6.21 12.39
C SER A 715 7.60 7.10 11.40
N ARG A 716 8.27 7.51 10.31
CA ARG A 716 7.70 8.34 9.24
C ARG A 716 7.18 9.69 9.75
N PHE A 717 7.90 10.35 10.67
CA PHE A 717 7.53 11.68 11.14
C PHE A 717 7.53 12.67 9.97
N GLY A 718 6.44 13.43 9.81
CA GLY A 718 6.22 14.25 8.62
C GLY A 718 5.59 13.47 7.45
N GLY A 719 5.07 12.26 7.71
CA GLY A 719 4.36 11.46 6.71
C GLY A 719 3.09 12.15 6.19
N ASP A 720 2.40 12.85 7.08
CA ASP A 720 1.33 13.79 6.74
C ASP A 720 1.49 15.08 7.57
N ILE A 721 1.13 16.22 6.98
CA ILE A 721 1.30 17.54 7.57
C ILE A 721 0.09 18.39 7.23
N TYR A 722 -0.49 19.03 8.24
CA TYR A 722 -1.62 19.92 8.10
C TYR A 722 -1.42 21.19 8.93
N LEU A 723 -1.87 22.33 8.42
CA LEU A 723 -1.85 23.61 9.12
C LEU A 723 -3.27 24.10 9.30
N SER A 724 -3.62 24.50 10.52
CA SER A 724 -4.94 25.04 10.84
C SER A 724 -4.87 25.87 12.10
N ASP A 725 -5.46 27.06 12.08
CA ASP A 725 -5.73 27.87 13.27
C ASP A 725 -6.79 27.18 14.15
N LEU A 726 -6.36 26.51 15.21
CA LEU A 726 -7.23 25.73 16.09
C LEU A 726 -7.78 26.55 17.26
N ASP A 727 -7.10 27.64 17.65
CA ASP A 727 -7.51 28.48 18.77
C ASP A 727 -8.04 29.87 18.36
N SER A 728 -8.15 30.10 17.04
CA SER A 728 -8.66 31.32 16.40
C SER A 728 -7.84 32.57 16.75
N ASP A 729 -6.53 32.41 16.87
CA ASP A 729 -5.61 33.50 17.20
C ASP A 729 -4.96 34.18 15.98
N GLY A 730 -5.27 33.69 14.77
CA GLY A 730 -4.73 34.16 13.50
C GLY A 730 -3.41 33.52 13.09
N LEU A 731 -2.90 32.55 13.85
CA LEU A 731 -1.76 31.71 13.51
C LEU A 731 -2.23 30.26 13.41
N ASP A 732 -1.62 29.51 12.50
CA ASP A 732 -1.92 28.10 12.36
C ASP A 732 -1.15 27.26 13.40
N GLU A 733 -1.79 26.24 13.96
CA GLU A 733 -1.09 25.13 14.58
C GLU A 733 -0.50 24.22 13.51
N MET A 734 0.71 23.72 13.76
CA MET A 734 1.34 22.73 12.90
C MET A 734 1.03 21.32 13.39
N ILE A 735 0.26 20.58 12.61
CA ILE A 735 -0.11 19.19 12.89
C ILE A 735 0.79 18.28 12.05
N VAL A 736 1.58 17.44 12.71
CA VAL A 736 2.54 16.54 12.06
C VAL A 736 2.27 15.11 12.47
N ALA A 737 2.12 14.22 11.51
CA ALA A 737 1.87 12.81 11.77
C ALA A 737 3.13 11.94 11.67
N SER A 738 3.08 10.80 12.36
CA SER A 738 4.11 9.77 12.40
C SER A 738 3.43 8.39 12.42
N PRO A 739 2.90 7.94 11.26
CA PRO A 739 1.97 6.79 11.20
C PRO A 739 2.61 5.47 11.64
N LEU A 740 3.92 5.29 11.44
CA LEU A 740 4.60 4.05 11.79
C LEU A 740 5.29 4.10 13.16
N ARG A 741 4.96 5.08 13.99
CA ARG A 741 5.64 5.25 15.28
C ARG A 741 5.24 4.15 16.27
N THR A 742 6.24 3.46 16.82
CA THR A 742 6.07 2.43 17.83
C THR A 742 6.08 3.00 19.26
N ASN A 743 5.38 2.36 20.21
CA ASN A 743 5.30 2.84 21.59
C ASN A 743 6.64 2.72 22.34
N SER A 744 7.35 1.61 22.17
CA SER A 744 8.66 1.35 22.76
C SER A 744 9.74 1.20 21.68
N ILE A 745 11.00 1.45 22.05
CA ILE A 745 12.16 1.16 21.21
C ILE A 745 12.25 -0.36 20.94
N THR A 746 11.85 -1.19 21.92
CA THR A 746 11.89 -2.65 21.79
C THR A 746 10.76 -3.23 20.95
N SER A 747 9.65 -2.51 20.78
CA SER A 747 8.48 -3.01 20.04
C SER A 747 8.67 -2.97 18.52
N ILE A 748 9.75 -2.33 18.02
CA ILE A 748 10.18 -2.41 16.61
C ILE A 748 10.52 -3.85 16.22
N LEU A 749 10.86 -4.74 17.16
CA LEU A 749 11.09 -6.16 16.85
C LEU A 749 9.80 -7.00 16.83
N SER A 750 8.65 -6.37 17.08
CA SER A 750 7.37 -7.04 17.32
C SER A 750 6.21 -6.41 16.54
N GLY A 751 6.47 -5.55 15.55
CA GLY A 751 5.44 -5.03 14.64
C GLY A 751 4.58 -3.87 15.16
N GLY A 752 4.64 -3.51 16.45
CA GLY A 752 3.67 -2.58 17.07
C GLY A 752 3.75 -1.11 16.60
N ALA A 753 3.20 -0.81 15.42
CA ALA A 753 3.09 0.53 14.83
C ALA A 753 1.69 1.13 15.08
N ALA A 754 1.47 1.69 16.27
CA ALA A 754 0.21 2.35 16.61
C ALA A 754 0.04 3.70 15.90
N GLY A 755 1.13 4.42 15.63
CA GLY A 755 1.10 5.76 15.05
C GLY A 755 0.88 6.87 16.09
N ARG A 756 1.30 8.10 15.76
CA ARG A 756 1.12 9.31 16.59
C ARG A 756 0.89 10.55 15.74
N VAL A 757 0.16 11.51 16.28
CA VAL A 757 0.00 12.85 15.71
C VAL A 757 0.42 13.90 16.75
N TYR A 758 1.20 14.87 16.29
CA TYR A 758 1.77 15.94 17.11
C TYR A 758 1.14 17.26 16.69
N ILE A 759 0.58 18.00 17.64
CA ILE A 759 0.08 19.37 17.41
C ILE A 759 1.10 20.31 18.01
N PHE A 760 1.79 21.12 17.22
CA PHE A 760 2.73 22.15 17.66
C PHE A 760 2.06 23.52 17.61
N ASN A 761 2.21 24.29 18.67
CA ASN A 761 1.62 25.63 18.77
C ASN A 761 2.24 26.60 17.76
N GLY A 762 1.41 27.36 17.04
CA GLY A 762 1.86 28.30 16.00
C GLY A 762 2.80 29.42 16.47
N ARG A 763 2.86 29.71 17.79
CA ARG A 763 3.71 30.74 18.41
C ARG A 763 5.06 30.25 18.89
N GLN A 764 5.24 28.94 19.05
CA GLN A 764 6.41 28.37 19.72
C GLN A 764 7.47 27.84 18.74
N ALA A 765 7.36 28.14 17.45
CA ALA A 765 8.39 27.81 16.49
C ALA A 765 9.61 28.73 16.67
N SER A 766 10.80 28.14 16.75
CA SER A 766 12.07 28.85 16.74
C SER A 766 12.88 28.50 15.50
N SER A 767 13.79 29.38 15.08
CA SER A 767 14.72 29.03 14.01
C SER A 767 15.67 27.88 14.40
N GLY A 768 16.10 27.10 13.41
CA GLY A 768 17.02 25.97 13.58
C GLY A 768 16.35 24.65 13.96
N ASN A 769 17.07 23.78 14.66
CA ASN A 769 16.61 22.43 15.00
C ASN A 769 15.78 22.43 16.30
N VAL A 770 14.47 22.64 16.16
CA VAL A 770 13.53 22.80 17.28
C VAL A 770 13.53 21.57 18.18
N THR A 771 13.18 20.40 17.63
CA THR A 771 13.06 19.16 18.41
C THR A 771 14.40 18.59 18.88
N GLY A 772 15.53 19.12 18.42
CA GLY A 772 16.86 18.77 18.89
C GLY A 772 17.18 19.34 20.28
N HIS A 773 16.47 20.39 20.70
CA HIS A 773 16.65 21.05 21.99
C HIS A 773 15.74 20.43 23.06
N CYS A 774 16.30 19.47 23.80
CA CYS A 774 15.57 18.69 24.79
C CYS A 774 16.02 19.03 26.21
N THR A 775 15.06 19.06 27.14
CA THR A 775 15.36 19.13 28.59
C THR A 775 15.91 17.80 29.11
N SER A 776 15.51 16.69 28.47
CA SER A 776 16.03 15.35 28.74
C SER A 776 17.39 15.12 28.08
N TRP A 777 18.10 14.08 28.52
CA TRP A 777 19.37 13.66 27.91
C TRP A 777 19.23 12.97 26.56
N THR A 778 18.01 12.87 26.02
CA THR A 778 17.69 12.23 24.74
C THR A 778 17.10 13.24 23.76
N SER A 779 17.67 13.34 22.57
CA SER A 779 17.11 14.09 21.45
C SER A 779 17.09 13.25 20.16
N PRO A 780 16.20 13.54 19.19
CA PRO A 780 15.16 14.56 19.22
C PRO A 780 13.99 14.20 20.16
N CYS A 781 13.24 15.22 20.60
CA CYS A 781 12.11 15.10 21.54
C CYS A 781 10.87 15.88 21.04
N PRO A 782 10.23 15.44 19.94
CA PRO A 782 9.03 16.11 19.41
C PRO A 782 7.91 16.21 20.46
N GLU A 783 7.78 15.21 21.33
CA GLU A 783 6.81 15.21 22.42
C GLU A 783 7.07 16.28 23.48
N ALA A 784 8.29 16.79 23.64
CA ALA A 784 8.55 17.89 24.58
C ALA A 784 7.99 19.20 24.02
N TRP A 785 8.06 19.38 22.70
CA TRP A 785 7.70 20.62 21.98
C TRP A 785 6.26 20.69 21.52
N ALA A 786 5.57 19.56 21.36
CA ALA A 786 4.16 19.58 20.98
C ALA A 786 3.32 20.35 22.03
N GLN A 787 2.15 20.87 21.69
CA GLN A 787 1.14 21.28 22.65
C GLN A 787 0.28 20.08 23.08
N TYR A 788 -0.05 19.21 22.11
CA TYR A 788 -0.79 17.96 22.32
C TYR A 788 -0.16 16.81 21.54
N VAL A 789 -0.29 15.61 22.09
CA VAL A 789 0.12 14.37 21.42
C VAL A 789 -1.07 13.44 21.39
N LEU A 790 -1.50 13.09 20.19
CA LEU A 790 -2.62 12.20 19.96
C LEU A 790 -2.09 10.78 19.74
N ILE A 791 -2.72 9.84 20.43
CA ILE A 791 -2.30 8.43 20.43
C ILE A 791 -3.50 7.58 20.05
N SER A 792 -3.30 6.64 19.13
CA SER A 792 -4.32 5.66 18.79
C SER A 792 -4.65 4.76 19.99
N PRO A 793 -5.93 4.47 20.24
CA PRO A 793 -6.30 3.38 21.15
C PRO A 793 -5.98 2.00 20.57
N GLU A 794 -5.71 1.90 19.26
CA GLU A 794 -5.52 0.63 18.53
C GLU A 794 -4.06 0.45 18.09
N GLU A 795 -3.48 -0.71 18.43
CA GLU A 795 -2.19 -1.13 17.88
C GLU A 795 -2.32 -1.45 16.38
N LEU A 796 -1.23 -1.29 15.63
CA LEU A 796 -1.19 -1.54 14.17
C LEU A 796 -2.11 -0.66 13.31
N SER A 797 -2.84 0.29 13.90
CA SER A 797 -3.74 1.18 13.17
C SER A 797 -3.01 2.01 12.11
N ARG A 798 -1.76 2.41 12.34
CA ARG A 798 -1.05 3.46 11.57
C ARG A 798 -1.72 4.83 11.70
N PHE A 799 -2.11 5.17 12.91
CA PHE A 799 -2.78 6.42 13.21
C PHE A 799 -1.99 7.66 12.74
N GLY A 800 -2.69 8.59 12.09
CA GLY A 800 -2.09 9.75 11.44
C GLY A 800 -1.61 9.50 10.01
N SER A 801 -2.10 8.45 9.34
CA SER A 801 -1.82 8.27 7.91
C SER A 801 -2.52 9.32 7.03
N SER A 802 -3.60 9.95 7.51
CA SER A 802 -4.20 11.18 7.00
C SER A 802 -4.82 11.97 8.16
N VAL A 803 -4.79 13.30 8.11
CA VAL A 803 -5.35 14.19 9.14
C VAL A 803 -6.10 15.37 8.50
N THR A 804 -7.22 15.76 9.11
CA THR A 804 -7.94 17.01 8.77
C THR A 804 -8.45 17.69 10.05
N THR A 805 -9.08 18.85 9.93
CA THR A 805 -9.74 19.56 11.03
C THR A 805 -11.15 19.95 10.60
N VAL A 806 -12.11 19.96 11.55
CA VAL A 806 -13.51 20.31 11.28
C VAL A 806 -13.94 21.36 12.31
N LYS A 807 -14.32 22.56 11.85
CA LYS A 807 -14.66 23.66 12.76
C LYS A 807 -16.04 23.44 13.40
N SER A 808 -16.22 23.96 14.63
CA SER A 808 -17.53 24.05 15.29
C SER A 808 -17.71 25.41 15.96
N GLU A 809 -18.95 25.88 16.14
CA GLU A 809 -19.24 27.22 16.68
C GLU A 809 -18.77 27.42 18.14
N ARG A 810 -18.67 26.34 18.93
CA ARG A 810 -18.34 26.44 20.37
C ARG A 810 -16.85 26.20 20.67
N LYS A 811 -16.05 25.76 19.69
CA LYS A 811 -14.59 25.48 19.70
C LYS A 811 -14.18 24.89 18.34
N VAL A 812 -12.94 25.07 17.87
CA VAL A 812 -12.44 24.20 16.79
C VAL A 812 -12.30 22.78 17.34
N THR A 813 -12.99 21.81 16.74
CA THR A 813 -12.90 20.40 17.16
C THR A 813 -12.05 19.69 16.14
N CYS A 814 -10.85 19.27 16.50
CA CYS A 814 -10.05 18.53 15.52
C CYS A 814 -10.70 17.15 15.28
N ALA A 815 -11.12 16.88 14.04
CA ALA A 815 -11.63 15.60 13.61
C ALA A 815 -10.47 14.77 13.07
N PHE A 816 -10.12 13.71 13.80
CA PHE A 816 -9.09 12.78 13.36
C PHE A 816 -9.78 11.52 12.87
N VAL A 817 -9.34 11.00 11.73
CA VAL A 817 -9.62 9.60 11.42
C VAL A 817 -8.36 8.83 11.77
N CYS A 818 -8.51 7.88 12.70
CA CYS A 818 -7.69 6.69 12.62
C CYS A 818 -8.01 6.08 11.26
N LEU A 819 -7.06 6.12 10.33
CA LEU A 819 -6.91 4.95 9.47
C LEU A 819 -6.75 3.80 10.47
N CYS A 820 -7.83 3.10 10.77
CA CYS A 820 -7.73 1.75 11.24
C CYS A 820 -7.44 1.00 9.96
N VAL A 821 -6.18 0.64 9.75
CA VAL A 821 -5.93 -0.60 9.04
C VAL A 821 -6.61 -1.67 9.90
N HIS A 822 -7.90 -1.94 9.64
CA HIS A 822 -8.54 -3.15 10.15
C HIS A 822 -7.82 -4.32 9.47
N THR A 823 -6.70 -4.73 10.05
CA THR A 823 -6.23 -6.10 10.01
C THR A 823 -6.97 -6.83 11.12
N TYR A 824 -8.00 -7.59 10.72
CA TYR A 824 -8.73 -8.63 11.45
C TYR A 824 -8.79 -8.55 12.99
N ILE A 825 -9.99 -8.27 13.49
CA ILE A 825 -10.48 -8.93 14.71
C ILE A 825 -11.55 -9.92 14.25
N ASP A 826 -11.14 -11.15 13.97
CA ASP A 826 -12.08 -12.27 13.88
C ASP A 826 -12.66 -12.54 15.28
N GLU A 827 -13.91 -12.17 15.50
CA GLU A 827 -14.79 -13.04 16.29
C GLU A 827 -15.39 -14.08 15.33
N PRO A 828 -15.23 -15.38 15.60
CA PRO A 828 -15.80 -16.40 14.75
C PRO A 828 -17.33 -16.35 14.85
N LEU A 829 -17.97 -15.97 13.73
CA LEU A 829 -19.35 -16.33 13.43
C LEU A 829 -19.44 -17.85 13.24
N PHE A 830 -19.44 -18.58 14.36
CA PHE A 830 -19.93 -19.94 14.45
C PHE A 830 -20.78 -20.07 15.71
N GLN A 831 -22.06 -19.70 15.59
CA GLN A 831 -23.11 -20.37 16.35
C GLN A 831 -24.17 -20.83 15.34
N ALA A 832 -24.07 -22.10 14.99
CA ALA A 832 -25.22 -22.87 14.56
C ALA A 832 -25.96 -23.35 15.81
N ASP A 833 -27.29 -23.16 15.79
CA ASP A 833 -28.36 -23.56 16.72
C ASP A 833 -28.37 -22.98 18.15
#